data_AF-A0AAD9RA62-F1
#
_entry.id   AF-A0AAD9RA62-F1
#
_cell.length_a   1.000
_cell.length_b   1.000
_cell.length_c   1.000
_cell.angle_alpha   90.00
_cell.angle_beta   90.00
_cell.angle_gamma   90.00
#
_symmetry.space_group_name_H-M   'P 1'
#
loop_
_entity.id
_entity.type
_entity.pdbx_description
1 polymer ?
#
loop_
_entity_poly.entity_id
_entity_poly.type
_entity_poly.pdbx_seq_one_letter_code
_entity_poly.pdbx_strand_id
1 'polypeptide(L)'
;MANAIRKWRASVLVACLFLSYNGLAQEDDKEYKGKYLGRLNTYHHQVSGEVYAVNEYTLLFTSFTYDGNGADTFFWAGASNRPGPQGFIVPDEWGKTNVLDRYLNKDFTLTLPDNKKITEIKWFAVYDLASQNTFGDVNIPEEFDPPAPQRISQLSKRSHGVSSESIVILDSKTISIPQFTYDGTGDDTYFWVGLGPQPSSKGTKVPDQYGYMEPLRAYNKEDVIIQLPGEMTVFTVDWLSVFDVKTKSNYGSIIIPDGLNVPPSLVKVIKHVQSLPNCVQLHKRYQVSWEIFGPQITIQLAGQVAEDEYMAFGLSGSDTSSQMEGADATVAYMVDTRGYAADYNITAKAPCGKVLGQYKGVCKDELLGGQDSNQLYTAVRENGINIITYRRTLNSSDPGDKEYPTDRPVYVIWALGRLDENLEPSFHDFYPKSDLLLELNRQEPENSCMDFTENDEKSFEPWKKTEIFDRSIRTFRATIGPSGGRKGYQGISGQTSMGYAWYIEGQLIPELYLRRGLTYNFVVYGGNNPHSANLYHPLIITDEPHGGYDRLSDVAQSKVRVLAGVEFTRRGRPRPTAVGPLCLSKHDTRDRRVDDDFMSFKKFNRSLLFVCESGEGGVLEVTPNTTWPDVVYYNSFTHANMGWKIHVVDAYSRSEAILHNLSRTVIIVAIIFRLL
;
A
#
# COMPACT_ATOMS: atom_id res chain seq x y z
N MET A 1 -40.34 44.89 -50.27
CA MET A 1 -39.90 43.62 -50.89
C MET A 1 -40.80 42.52 -50.39
N ALA A 2 -41.58 41.95 -51.31
CA ALA A 2 -42.74 41.08 -51.10
C ALA A 2 -42.35 39.71 -50.50
N ASN A 3 -43.05 39.18 -49.49
CA ASN A 3 -44.37 38.50 -49.49
C ASN A 3 -44.37 37.07 -50.09
N ALA A 4 -44.25 36.08 -49.19
CA ALA A 4 -45.21 35.00 -48.91
C ALA A 4 -45.68 33.98 -49.99
N ILE A 5 -45.75 32.70 -49.53
CA ILE A 5 -46.70 31.59 -49.86
C ILE A 5 -46.33 30.55 -50.95
N ARG A 6 -45.79 29.42 -50.44
CA ARG A 6 -46.23 28.00 -50.55
C ARG A 6 -47.11 27.52 -51.75
N LYS A 7 -46.66 26.44 -52.41
CA LYS A 7 -47.33 25.23 -53.02
C LYS A 7 -46.51 24.81 -54.27
N TRP A 8 -46.28 23.56 -54.71
CA TRP A 8 -46.66 22.19 -54.35
C TRP A 8 -45.73 21.20 -55.12
N ARG A 9 -45.35 20.07 -54.48
CA ARG A 9 -45.11 18.69 -54.99
C ARG A 9 -44.51 18.40 -56.39
N ALA A 10 -43.38 17.65 -56.38
CA ALA A 10 -43.12 16.41 -57.16
C ALA A 10 -41.79 15.78 -56.65
N SER A 11 -41.81 14.75 -55.78
CA SER A 11 -41.60 13.31 -56.09
C SER A 11 -40.29 13.03 -56.84
N VAL A 12 -39.15 12.73 -56.17
CA VAL A 12 -38.72 11.45 -55.53
C VAL A 12 -38.70 10.26 -56.48
N LEU A 13 -37.50 9.83 -56.90
CA LEU A 13 -37.10 8.43 -57.12
C LEU A 13 -35.63 8.35 -57.57
N VAL A 14 -34.69 8.15 -56.63
CA VAL A 14 -33.43 7.42 -56.90
C VAL A 14 -33.06 6.59 -55.67
N ALA A 15 -33.25 5.27 -55.84
CA ALA A 15 -32.60 4.12 -55.22
C ALA A 15 -31.71 4.32 -53.97
N CYS A 16 -32.21 3.84 -52.82
CA CYS A 16 -31.39 3.38 -51.70
C CYS A 16 -30.93 1.93 -51.97
N LEU A 17 -29.65 1.78 -52.31
CA LEU A 17 -28.90 0.54 -52.09
C LEU A 17 -28.53 0.50 -50.60
N PHE A 18 -29.29 -0.26 -49.81
CA PHE A 18 -28.89 -0.62 -48.45
C PHE A 18 -27.79 -1.67 -48.55
N LEU A 19 -26.54 -1.22 -48.39
CA LEU A 19 -25.42 -2.06 -47.98
C LEU A 19 -25.65 -2.47 -46.52
N SER A 20 -25.67 -3.77 -46.30
CA SER A 20 -25.52 -4.43 -45.01
C SER A 20 -24.17 -4.06 -44.40
N TYR A 21 -24.16 -2.99 -43.59
CA TYR A 21 -23.07 -2.73 -42.66
C TYR A 21 -23.31 -3.59 -41.43
N ASN A 22 -22.43 -4.56 -41.20
CA ASN A 22 -22.27 -5.18 -39.89
C ASN A 22 -22.04 -4.05 -38.89
N GLY A 23 -22.96 -3.93 -37.93
CA GLY A 23 -22.79 -3.05 -36.79
C GLY A 23 -21.60 -3.55 -35.99
N LEU A 24 -20.44 -2.92 -36.18
CA LEU A 24 -19.51 -2.71 -35.10
C LEU A 24 -20.27 -1.89 -34.07
N ALA A 25 -20.85 -2.58 -33.10
CA ALA A 25 -21.32 -1.94 -31.88
C ALA A 25 -20.12 -1.18 -31.33
N GLN A 26 -20.28 0.13 -31.29
CA GLN A 26 -19.49 1.02 -30.47
C GLN A 26 -19.54 0.44 -29.05
N GLU A 27 -18.45 -0.19 -28.62
CA GLU A 27 -18.25 -0.54 -27.20
C GLU A 27 -18.20 0.79 -26.44
N ASP A 28 -19.35 1.20 -25.94
CA ASP A 28 -19.42 2.15 -24.85
C ASP A 28 -18.53 1.64 -23.72
N ASP A 29 -17.76 2.57 -23.16
CA ASP A 29 -16.84 2.58 -22.01
C ASP A 29 -17.29 1.71 -20.81
N LYS A 30 -17.40 0.39 -21.03
CA LYS A 30 -17.85 -0.60 -20.04
C LYS A 30 -16.65 -1.42 -19.60
N GLU A 31 -16.44 -1.43 -18.29
CA GLU A 31 -15.48 -2.29 -17.61
C GLU A 31 -15.56 -3.74 -18.11
N TYR A 32 -14.41 -4.34 -18.41
CA TYR A 32 -14.34 -5.72 -18.88
C TYR A 32 -14.73 -6.69 -17.75
N LYS A 33 -15.82 -7.43 -17.97
CA LYS A 33 -16.48 -8.30 -16.98
C LYS A 33 -16.18 -9.81 -17.16
N GLY A 34 -15.24 -10.15 -18.04
CA GLY A 34 -15.00 -11.52 -18.47
C GLY A 34 -15.74 -11.86 -19.75
N LYS A 35 -15.83 -13.15 -20.07
CA LYS A 35 -16.40 -13.64 -21.32
C LYS A 35 -17.91 -13.73 -21.22
N TYR A 36 -18.62 -12.98 -22.07
CA TYR A 36 -20.08 -12.99 -22.09
C TYR A 36 -20.63 -14.37 -22.48
N LEU A 37 -21.53 -14.91 -21.65
CA LEU A 37 -22.23 -16.17 -21.91
C LEU A 37 -23.61 -15.94 -22.52
N GLY A 38 -24.30 -14.89 -22.08
CA GLY A 38 -25.62 -14.55 -22.60
C GLY A 38 -26.50 -13.85 -21.57
N ARG A 39 -27.68 -13.42 -22.03
CA ARG A 39 -28.76 -12.96 -21.16
C ARG A 39 -29.58 -14.15 -20.70
N LEU A 40 -30.02 -14.15 -19.44
CA LEU A 40 -30.96 -15.15 -18.93
C LEU A 40 -32.26 -15.11 -19.72
N ASN A 41 -32.67 -16.28 -20.22
CA ASN A 41 -33.99 -16.48 -20.79
C ASN A 41 -35.02 -16.37 -19.68
N THR A 42 -35.99 -15.46 -19.79
CA THR A 42 -37.04 -15.26 -18.79
C THR A 42 -38.27 -16.10 -19.11
N TYR A 43 -38.70 -16.94 -18.17
CA TYR A 43 -39.95 -17.70 -18.29
C TYR A 43 -40.97 -17.30 -17.22
N HIS A 44 -40.55 -17.24 -15.96
CA HIS A 44 -41.41 -16.93 -14.82
C HIS A 44 -40.65 -16.09 -13.77
N HIS A 45 -41.38 -15.55 -12.80
CA HIS A 45 -40.80 -14.90 -11.61
C HIS A 45 -39.82 -13.75 -11.88
N GLN A 46 -39.98 -13.10 -13.04
CA GLN A 46 -39.19 -11.94 -13.47
C GLN A 46 -37.68 -12.19 -13.51
N VAL A 47 -37.25 -13.46 -13.66
CA VAL A 47 -35.84 -13.82 -13.76
C VAL A 47 -35.22 -13.14 -14.97
N SER A 48 -34.26 -12.25 -14.72
CA SER A 48 -33.53 -11.54 -15.77
C SER A 48 -32.15 -11.16 -15.27
N GLY A 49 -31.25 -10.85 -16.20
CA GLY A 49 -29.86 -10.51 -15.92
C GLY A 49 -28.96 -10.99 -17.05
N GLU A 50 -27.72 -10.51 -17.03
CA GLU A 50 -26.66 -10.92 -17.94
C GLU A 50 -25.65 -11.80 -17.20
N VAL A 51 -25.08 -12.77 -17.90
CA VAL A 51 -24.16 -13.76 -17.33
C VAL A 51 -22.84 -13.72 -18.09
N TYR A 52 -21.75 -13.65 -17.33
CA TYR A 52 -20.37 -13.67 -17.81
C TYR A 52 -19.62 -14.78 -17.09
N ALA A 53 -18.62 -15.38 -17.75
CA ALA A 53 -17.63 -16.20 -17.06
C ALA A 53 -16.44 -15.33 -16.67
N VAL A 54 -16.09 -15.33 -15.39
CA VAL A 54 -14.93 -14.62 -14.84
C VAL A 54 -13.68 -15.46 -14.99
N ASN A 55 -13.80 -16.76 -14.71
CA ASN A 55 -12.74 -17.75 -14.88
C ASN A 55 -13.36 -19.13 -15.14
N GLU A 56 -12.59 -20.21 -15.01
CA GLU A 56 -13.07 -21.58 -15.25
C GLU A 56 -14.10 -22.11 -14.22
N TYR A 57 -14.28 -21.44 -13.08
CA TYR A 57 -15.17 -21.86 -11.98
C TYR A 57 -16.27 -20.83 -11.63
N THR A 58 -16.07 -19.56 -11.97
CA THR A 58 -16.89 -18.45 -11.45
C THR A 58 -17.67 -17.77 -12.56
N LEU A 59 -18.98 -17.63 -12.33
CA LEU A 59 -19.92 -16.85 -13.12
C LEU A 59 -20.16 -15.49 -12.46
N LEU A 60 -20.23 -14.43 -13.25
CA LEU A 60 -20.67 -13.10 -12.84
C LEU A 60 -22.07 -12.84 -13.41
N PHE A 61 -22.99 -12.49 -12.53
CA PHE A 61 -24.33 -12.04 -12.87
C PHE A 61 -24.39 -10.52 -12.74
N THR A 62 -24.96 -9.84 -13.74
CA THR A 62 -25.18 -8.41 -13.69
C THR A 62 -26.63 -8.05 -13.94
N SER A 63 -27.11 -7.05 -13.22
CA SER A 63 -28.50 -6.58 -13.24
C SER A 63 -29.50 -7.71 -12.97
N PHE A 64 -29.12 -8.67 -12.11
CA PHE A 64 -29.94 -9.85 -11.84
C PHE A 64 -31.18 -9.49 -11.03
N THR A 65 -32.33 -9.98 -11.46
CA THR A 65 -33.62 -9.76 -10.81
C THR A 65 -34.39 -11.07 -10.72
N TYR A 66 -35.01 -11.32 -9.58
CA TYR A 66 -35.89 -12.45 -9.31
C TYR A 66 -36.90 -12.03 -8.23
N ASP A 67 -38.19 -12.32 -8.43
CA ASP A 67 -39.27 -11.78 -7.58
C ASP A 67 -39.36 -12.40 -6.17
N GLY A 68 -38.71 -13.54 -5.92
CA GLY A 68 -38.70 -14.23 -4.63
C GLY A 68 -39.95 -15.07 -4.32
N ASN A 69 -40.87 -15.24 -5.27
CA ASN A 69 -42.15 -15.91 -5.02
C ASN A 69 -42.14 -17.43 -5.30
N GLY A 70 -40.98 -18.01 -5.59
CA GLY A 70 -40.82 -19.46 -5.76
C GLY A 70 -40.86 -20.20 -4.43
N ALA A 71 -41.32 -21.45 -4.45
CA ALA A 71 -41.50 -22.22 -3.22
C ALA A 71 -40.21 -22.91 -2.76
N ASP A 72 -39.42 -23.43 -3.69
CA ASP A 72 -38.19 -24.19 -3.44
C ASP A 72 -37.18 -23.93 -4.58
N THR A 73 -36.86 -22.65 -4.75
CA THR A 73 -36.06 -22.12 -5.87
C THR A 73 -34.59 -21.99 -5.52
N PHE A 74 -33.70 -22.48 -6.40
CA PHE A 74 -32.25 -22.47 -6.22
C PHE A 74 -31.54 -21.98 -7.49
N PHE A 75 -30.29 -21.53 -7.31
CA PHE A 75 -29.34 -21.54 -8.42
C PHE A 75 -28.97 -22.99 -8.73
N TRP A 76 -29.10 -23.37 -10.00
CA TRP A 76 -29.08 -24.75 -10.42
C TRP A 76 -28.26 -24.89 -11.71
N ALA A 77 -27.46 -25.94 -11.82
CA ALA A 77 -26.68 -26.20 -13.03
C ALA A 77 -26.65 -27.68 -13.37
N GLY A 78 -26.42 -28.01 -14.63
CA GLY A 78 -26.39 -29.40 -15.08
C GLY A 78 -25.73 -29.62 -16.43
N ALA A 79 -25.37 -30.87 -16.68
CA ALA A 79 -24.70 -31.33 -17.91
C ALA A 79 -25.68 -31.91 -18.96
N SER A 80 -26.97 -32.01 -18.62
CA SER A 80 -28.01 -32.46 -19.55
C SER A 80 -28.22 -31.45 -20.69
N ASN A 81 -28.82 -31.88 -21.80
CA ASN A 81 -29.08 -30.98 -22.94
C ASN A 81 -30.13 -29.90 -22.66
N ARG A 82 -30.90 -30.01 -21.58
CA ARG A 82 -31.91 -29.03 -21.16
C ARG A 82 -31.96 -28.95 -19.63
N PRO A 83 -32.29 -27.77 -19.07
CA PRO A 83 -32.64 -27.61 -17.67
C PRO A 83 -33.68 -28.63 -17.20
N GLY A 84 -33.42 -29.26 -16.06
CA GLY A 84 -34.29 -30.29 -15.51
C GLY A 84 -33.83 -30.78 -14.14
N PRO A 85 -34.48 -31.81 -13.57
CA PRO A 85 -34.23 -32.28 -12.21
C PRO A 85 -32.85 -32.93 -12.05
N GLN A 86 -32.18 -33.31 -13.15
CA GLN A 86 -30.83 -33.86 -13.16
C GLN A 86 -29.77 -32.75 -13.18
N GLY A 87 -29.74 -31.92 -12.14
CA GLY A 87 -28.71 -30.91 -11.91
C GLY A 87 -28.19 -30.92 -10.48
N PHE A 88 -27.48 -29.88 -10.08
CA PHE A 88 -26.97 -29.67 -8.73
C PHE A 88 -27.15 -28.20 -8.31
N ILE A 89 -27.23 -27.99 -6.99
CA ILE A 89 -27.33 -26.64 -6.40
C ILE A 89 -25.99 -25.93 -6.56
N VAL A 90 -26.03 -24.71 -7.07
CA VAL A 90 -24.90 -23.77 -6.99
C VAL A 90 -25.12 -22.90 -5.75
N PRO A 91 -24.16 -22.82 -4.82
CA PRO A 91 -24.29 -21.94 -3.65
C PRO A 91 -24.46 -20.48 -4.08
N ASP A 92 -25.16 -19.70 -3.26
CA ASP A 92 -25.32 -18.26 -3.43
C ASP A 92 -24.00 -17.48 -3.19
N GLU A 93 -24.05 -16.15 -3.30
CA GLU A 93 -22.88 -15.27 -3.14
C GLU A 93 -22.26 -15.31 -1.72
N TRP A 94 -22.93 -15.94 -0.75
CA TRP A 94 -22.43 -16.17 0.60
C TRP A 94 -22.05 -17.63 0.86
N GLY A 95 -22.07 -18.48 -0.18
CA GLY A 95 -21.76 -19.90 -0.08
C GLY A 95 -22.87 -20.73 0.57
N LYS A 96 -24.12 -20.23 0.61
CA LYS A 96 -25.26 -20.94 1.18
C LYS A 96 -26.06 -21.64 0.09
N THR A 97 -26.69 -22.75 0.46
CA THR A 97 -27.53 -23.56 -0.43
C THR A 97 -29.00 -23.52 0.01
N ASN A 98 -29.46 -22.37 0.49
CA ASN A 98 -30.84 -22.15 0.92
C ASN A 98 -31.73 -21.77 -0.28
N VAL A 99 -33.05 -21.82 -0.07
CA VAL A 99 -34.02 -21.27 -1.03
C VAL A 99 -33.71 -19.80 -1.29
N LEU A 100 -33.72 -19.40 -2.56
CA LEU A 100 -33.39 -18.05 -2.98
C LEU A 100 -34.42 -17.03 -2.49
N ASP A 101 -33.91 -15.98 -1.87
CA ASP A 101 -34.67 -14.77 -1.59
C ASP A 101 -34.85 -13.92 -2.85
N ARG A 102 -35.58 -12.81 -2.71
CA ARG A 102 -35.76 -11.83 -3.79
C ARG A 102 -34.44 -11.13 -4.14
N TYR A 103 -34.14 -11.03 -5.44
CA TYR A 103 -33.05 -10.22 -5.99
C TYR A 103 -33.60 -9.04 -6.78
N LEU A 104 -33.03 -7.85 -6.60
CA LEU A 104 -33.44 -6.64 -7.31
C LEU A 104 -32.22 -5.93 -7.92
N ASN A 105 -32.05 -6.06 -9.24
CA ASN A 105 -30.98 -5.44 -10.01
C ASN A 105 -29.60 -5.57 -9.34
N LYS A 106 -29.25 -6.80 -8.95
CA LYS A 106 -28.04 -7.08 -8.17
C LYS A 106 -26.92 -7.64 -9.07
N ASP A 107 -25.69 -7.22 -8.80
CA ASP A 107 -24.48 -7.77 -9.40
C ASP A 107 -23.78 -8.65 -8.36
N PHE A 108 -23.44 -9.90 -8.71
CA PHE A 108 -22.77 -10.85 -7.81
C PHE A 108 -22.08 -11.97 -8.59
N THR A 109 -21.15 -12.66 -7.94
CA THR A 109 -20.47 -13.83 -8.49
C THR A 109 -20.94 -15.11 -7.81
N LEU A 110 -21.01 -16.18 -8.60
CA LEU A 110 -21.26 -17.54 -8.12
C LEU A 110 -20.11 -18.44 -8.54
N THR A 111 -19.57 -19.21 -7.60
CA THR A 111 -18.55 -20.22 -7.87
C THR A 111 -19.18 -21.60 -7.87
N LEU A 112 -18.91 -22.39 -8.90
CA LEU A 112 -19.40 -23.76 -9.00
C LEU A 112 -18.84 -24.62 -7.84
N PRO A 113 -19.68 -25.44 -7.18
CA PRO A 113 -19.27 -26.28 -6.07
C PRO A 113 -18.32 -27.40 -6.49
N ASP A 114 -17.65 -28.01 -5.52
CA ASP A 114 -16.80 -29.21 -5.70
C ASP A 114 -15.71 -29.07 -6.77
N ASN A 115 -15.23 -27.84 -7.03
CA ASN A 115 -14.28 -27.51 -8.10
C ASN A 115 -14.75 -27.93 -9.50
N LYS A 116 -16.07 -27.99 -9.74
CA LYS A 116 -16.64 -28.22 -11.07
C LYS A 116 -16.33 -27.06 -11.99
N LYS A 117 -15.97 -27.35 -13.23
CA LYS A 117 -15.71 -26.32 -14.24
C LYS A 117 -16.97 -25.88 -14.96
N ILE A 118 -16.98 -24.64 -15.45
CA ILE A 118 -18.06 -24.12 -16.31
C ILE A 118 -18.19 -24.97 -17.58
N THR A 119 -17.09 -25.54 -18.08
CA THR A 119 -17.09 -26.43 -19.24
C THR A 119 -17.75 -27.80 -18.97
N GLU A 120 -18.01 -28.15 -17.71
CA GLU A 120 -18.71 -29.39 -17.34
C GLU A 120 -20.23 -29.24 -17.30
N ILE A 121 -20.74 -28.00 -17.35
CA ILE A 121 -22.18 -27.72 -17.38
C ILE A 121 -22.60 -27.27 -18.78
N LYS A 122 -23.80 -27.66 -19.19
CA LYS A 122 -24.42 -27.22 -20.46
C LYS A 122 -25.37 -26.05 -20.27
N TRP A 123 -25.85 -25.83 -19.05
CA TRP A 123 -26.75 -24.75 -18.72
C TRP A 123 -26.64 -24.38 -17.24
N PHE A 124 -26.97 -23.13 -16.95
CA PHE A 124 -27.22 -22.60 -15.61
C PHE A 124 -28.65 -22.07 -15.57
N ALA A 125 -29.36 -22.30 -14.47
CA ALA A 125 -30.76 -21.94 -14.33
C ALA A 125 -31.11 -21.46 -12.91
N VAL A 126 -32.14 -20.61 -12.84
CA VAL A 126 -32.95 -20.42 -11.64
C VAL A 126 -34.06 -21.46 -11.71
N TYR A 127 -34.00 -22.47 -10.85
CA TYR A 127 -34.85 -23.67 -10.94
C TYR A 127 -35.60 -23.92 -9.64
N ASP A 128 -36.90 -24.21 -9.75
CA ASP A 128 -37.75 -24.56 -8.62
C ASP A 128 -37.95 -26.07 -8.53
N LEU A 129 -37.44 -26.68 -7.47
CA LEU A 129 -37.47 -28.14 -7.28
C LEU A 129 -38.87 -28.66 -6.97
N ALA A 130 -39.70 -27.86 -6.29
CA ALA A 130 -41.06 -28.24 -5.93
C ALA A 130 -41.98 -28.39 -7.14
N SER A 131 -41.92 -27.45 -8.08
CA SER A 131 -42.70 -27.47 -9.32
C SER A 131 -41.98 -28.06 -10.52
N GLN A 132 -40.69 -28.40 -10.37
CA GLN A 132 -39.80 -28.89 -11.43
C GLN A 132 -39.71 -27.96 -12.65
N ASN A 133 -39.85 -26.65 -12.43
CA ASN A 133 -39.88 -25.64 -13.47
C ASN A 133 -38.62 -24.76 -13.48
N THR A 134 -38.19 -24.41 -14.69
CA THR A 134 -37.14 -23.41 -14.93
C THR A 134 -37.75 -22.02 -14.98
N PHE A 135 -37.33 -21.12 -14.09
CA PHE A 135 -37.79 -19.73 -14.10
C PHE A 135 -36.97 -18.84 -15.03
N GLY A 136 -35.69 -19.16 -15.17
CA GLY A 136 -34.85 -18.67 -16.26
C GLY A 136 -33.55 -19.45 -16.39
N ASP A 137 -32.96 -19.45 -17.59
CA ASP A 137 -31.71 -20.17 -17.86
C ASP A 137 -30.79 -19.45 -18.85
N VAL A 138 -29.53 -19.87 -18.85
CA VAL A 138 -28.54 -19.56 -19.87
C VAL A 138 -27.83 -20.85 -20.26
N ASN A 139 -27.61 -21.06 -21.56
CA ASN A 139 -26.86 -22.21 -22.06
C ASN A 139 -25.38 -21.86 -22.17
N ILE A 140 -24.52 -22.82 -21.82
CA ILE A 140 -23.07 -22.72 -22.01
C ILE A 140 -22.73 -23.32 -23.38
N PRO A 141 -22.02 -22.58 -24.25
CA PRO A 141 -21.61 -23.10 -25.56
C PRO A 141 -20.77 -24.38 -25.43
N GLU A 142 -20.94 -25.35 -26.35
CA GLU A 142 -20.20 -26.62 -26.28
C GLU A 142 -18.68 -26.45 -26.44
N GLU A 143 -18.24 -25.43 -27.19
CA GLU A 143 -16.82 -25.06 -27.37
C GLU A 143 -16.43 -23.83 -26.53
N PHE A 144 -16.96 -23.74 -25.32
CA PHE A 144 -16.68 -22.61 -24.44
C PHE A 144 -15.26 -22.68 -23.86
N ASP A 145 -14.43 -21.71 -24.21
CA ASP A 145 -13.13 -21.48 -23.58
C ASP A 145 -13.25 -20.42 -22.46
N PRO A 146 -13.18 -20.79 -21.17
CA PRO A 146 -13.28 -19.85 -20.07
C PRO A 146 -12.04 -18.95 -19.98
N PRO A 147 -12.18 -17.71 -19.48
CA PRO A 147 -11.02 -16.85 -19.27
C PRO A 147 -10.02 -17.47 -18.28
N ALA A 148 -8.74 -17.43 -18.61
CA ALA A 148 -7.67 -17.96 -17.76
C ALA A 148 -6.36 -17.19 -17.99
N PRO A 149 -5.43 -17.16 -17.03
CA PRO A 149 -4.13 -16.52 -17.22
C PRO A 149 -3.42 -17.08 -18.47
N GLN A 150 -2.96 -16.21 -19.35
CA GLN A 150 -2.37 -16.59 -20.64
C GLN A 150 -0.88 -16.33 -20.68
N ARG A 151 -0.10 -17.31 -21.15
CA ARG A 151 1.34 -17.17 -21.38
C ARG A 151 1.60 -16.67 -22.79
N ILE A 152 2.37 -15.59 -22.90
CA ILE A 152 2.85 -15.04 -24.17
C ILE A 152 4.37 -15.23 -24.30
N SER A 153 4.97 -14.70 -25.36
CA SER A 153 6.42 -14.80 -25.56
C SER A 153 7.21 -14.04 -24.48
N GLN A 154 8.49 -14.40 -24.36
CA GLN A 154 9.46 -13.69 -23.52
C GLN A 154 9.81 -12.31 -24.09
N LEU A 155 10.37 -11.42 -23.25
CA LEU A 155 10.93 -10.15 -23.71
C LEU A 155 12.04 -10.37 -24.76
N SER A 156 12.04 -9.52 -25.79
CA SER A 156 13.15 -9.47 -26.73
C SER A 156 14.43 -9.02 -26.01
N LYS A 157 15.53 -9.73 -26.18
CA LYS A 157 16.83 -9.35 -25.61
C LYS A 157 17.56 -8.40 -26.56
N ARG A 158 17.51 -7.08 -26.31
CA ARG A 158 18.19 -6.09 -27.18
C ARG A 158 19.46 -5.53 -26.53
N SER A 159 19.34 -4.91 -25.36
CA SER A 159 20.47 -4.28 -24.67
C SER A 159 20.24 -4.24 -23.14
N HIS A 160 21.24 -3.75 -22.40
CA HIS A 160 21.18 -3.53 -20.95
C HIS A 160 20.76 -4.75 -20.12
N GLY A 161 21.11 -5.95 -20.60
CA GLY A 161 20.82 -7.22 -19.91
C GLY A 161 19.33 -7.60 -19.85
N VAL A 162 18.44 -6.89 -20.55
CA VAL A 162 16.99 -7.13 -20.48
C VAL A 162 16.64 -8.54 -20.94
N SER A 163 16.04 -9.31 -20.04
CA SER A 163 15.52 -10.65 -20.33
C SER A 163 14.46 -11.08 -19.32
N SER A 164 13.63 -12.05 -19.70
CA SER A 164 12.62 -12.69 -18.86
C SER A 164 12.36 -14.11 -19.35
N GLU A 165 11.62 -14.90 -18.57
CA GLU A 165 10.87 -16.05 -19.11
C GLU A 165 9.63 -15.56 -19.90
N SER A 166 8.80 -16.51 -20.36
CA SER A 166 7.49 -16.22 -20.95
C SER A 166 6.64 -15.36 -20.01
N ILE A 167 6.21 -14.20 -20.52
CA ILE A 167 5.33 -13.29 -19.79
C ILE A 167 3.98 -13.97 -19.58
N VAL A 168 3.35 -13.73 -18.43
CA VAL A 168 2.03 -14.24 -18.09
C VAL A 168 1.09 -13.06 -17.90
N ILE A 169 0.07 -12.97 -18.74
CA ILE A 169 -1.05 -12.05 -18.55
C ILE A 169 -1.99 -12.69 -17.54
N LEU A 170 -2.05 -12.14 -16.33
CA LEU A 170 -2.80 -12.74 -15.22
C LEU A 170 -4.30 -12.41 -15.31
N ASP A 171 -4.60 -11.16 -15.65
CA ASP A 171 -5.95 -10.62 -15.83
C ASP A 171 -5.90 -9.42 -16.80
N SER A 172 -7.03 -8.72 -16.97
CA SER A 172 -7.14 -7.59 -17.89
C SER A 172 -6.22 -6.39 -17.58
N LYS A 173 -5.65 -6.27 -16.38
CA LYS A 173 -4.74 -5.16 -15.97
C LYS A 173 -3.38 -5.63 -15.43
N THR A 174 -3.22 -6.89 -15.06
CA THR A 174 -2.03 -7.38 -14.36
C THR A 174 -1.14 -8.25 -15.25
N ILE A 175 0.14 -7.91 -15.31
CA ILE A 175 1.16 -8.62 -16.11
C ILE A 175 2.26 -9.14 -15.18
N SER A 176 2.56 -10.44 -15.26
CA SER A 176 3.69 -11.08 -14.57
C SER A 176 4.86 -11.29 -15.54
N ILE A 177 6.05 -10.89 -15.10
CA ILE A 177 7.33 -10.97 -15.82
C ILE A 177 8.27 -11.86 -14.98
N PRO A 178 8.26 -13.19 -15.18
CA PRO A 178 9.06 -14.10 -14.38
C PRO A 178 10.56 -14.03 -14.74
N GLN A 179 11.41 -14.22 -13.73
CA GLN A 179 12.88 -14.14 -13.83
C GLN A 179 13.40 -12.92 -14.62
N PHE A 180 12.78 -11.77 -14.41
CA PHE A 180 13.20 -10.52 -15.02
C PHE A 180 14.63 -10.15 -14.63
N THR A 181 15.40 -9.74 -15.62
CA THR A 181 16.78 -9.27 -15.46
C THR A 181 16.97 -7.97 -16.23
N TYR A 182 17.64 -7.02 -15.62
CA TYR A 182 18.03 -5.72 -16.19
C TYR A 182 19.22 -5.17 -15.39
N ASP A 183 20.23 -4.62 -16.07
CA ASP A 183 21.48 -4.23 -15.41
C ASP A 183 21.41 -2.93 -14.60
N GLY A 184 20.35 -2.12 -14.77
CA GLY A 184 20.16 -0.87 -14.03
C GLY A 184 21.01 0.30 -14.54
N THR A 185 21.62 0.20 -15.73
CA THR A 185 22.57 1.24 -16.23
C THR A 185 21.93 2.30 -17.12
N GLY A 186 20.62 2.23 -17.35
CA GLY A 186 19.88 3.26 -18.09
C GLY A 186 19.58 4.48 -17.21
N ASP A 187 19.47 5.64 -17.84
CA ASP A 187 19.27 6.91 -17.15
C ASP A 187 17.80 7.10 -16.74
N ASP A 188 16.88 6.85 -17.66
CA ASP A 188 15.45 7.15 -17.55
C ASP A 188 14.64 5.96 -18.07
N THR A 189 14.94 4.79 -17.51
CA THR A 189 14.38 3.51 -17.96
C THR A 189 13.16 3.12 -17.14
N TYR A 190 12.04 2.82 -17.80
CA TYR A 190 10.77 2.50 -17.16
C TYR A 190 10.12 1.27 -17.79
N PHE A 191 9.15 0.67 -17.08
CA PHE A 191 8.12 -0.11 -17.74
C PHE A 191 7.23 0.84 -18.55
N TRP A 192 7.07 0.52 -19.82
CA TRP A 192 6.50 1.43 -20.80
C TRP A 192 5.55 0.66 -21.72
N VAL A 193 4.33 1.16 -21.89
CA VAL A 193 3.31 0.53 -22.73
C VAL A 193 2.77 1.51 -23.75
N GLY A 194 2.24 1.03 -24.87
CA GLY A 194 1.64 1.93 -25.82
C GLY A 194 0.99 1.24 -27.00
N LEU A 195 0.54 2.07 -27.93
CA LEU A 195 -0.13 1.68 -29.16
C LEU A 195 0.86 1.67 -30.34
N GLY A 196 0.49 0.95 -31.38
CA GLY A 196 1.24 0.78 -32.62
C GLY A 196 2.08 -0.50 -32.67
N PRO A 197 2.71 -0.78 -33.82
CA PRO A 197 3.37 -2.06 -34.05
C PRO A 197 4.71 -2.23 -33.32
N GLN A 198 5.29 -1.14 -32.79
CA GLN A 198 6.62 -1.13 -32.15
C GLN A 198 6.66 -0.11 -31.00
N PRO A 199 7.49 -0.36 -29.96
CA PRO A 199 7.73 0.61 -28.88
C PRO A 199 8.19 1.98 -29.37
N SER A 200 7.64 3.05 -28.78
CA SER A 200 7.98 4.42 -29.12
C SER A 200 7.93 5.36 -27.91
N SER A 201 8.44 6.58 -28.08
CA SER A 201 8.42 7.62 -27.05
C SER A 201 7.02 8.14 -26.70
N LYS A 202 5.97 7.75 -27.45
CA LYS A 202 4.57 8.14 -27.19
C LYS A 202 3.84 7.17 -26.25
N GLY A 203 4.53 6.18 -25.70
CA GLY A 203 3.93 5.28 -24.70
C GLY A 203 3.64 5.98 -23.38
N THR A 204 3.12 5.20 -22.44
CA THR A 204 2.72 5.60 -21.10
C THR A 204 3.58 4.86 -20.08
N LYS A 205 3.99 5.58 -19.03
CA LYS A 205 4.76 5.01 -17.91
C LYS A 205 3.87 4.09 -17.08
N VAL A 206 4.36 2.88 -16.80
CA VAL A 206 3.72 1.94 -15.88
C VAL A 206 4.46 1.97 -14.55
N PRO A 207 3.78 2.10 -13.40
CA PRO A 207 4.41 1.99 -12.10
C PRO A 207 5.13 0.65 -11.94
N ASP A 208 6.23 0.62 -11.19
CA ASP A 208 6.90 -0.63 -10.83
C ASP A 208 6.03 -1.50 -9.90
N GLN A 209 6.54 -2.67 -9.51
CA GLN A 209 5.83 -3.62 -8.65
C GLN A 209 5.48 -3.06 -7.25
N TYR A 210 6.17 -2.01 -6.80
CA TYR A 210 5.86 -1.34 -5.53
C TYR A 210 4.99 -0.10 -5.74
N GLY A 211 4.89 0.39 -6.97
CA GLY A 211 4.08 1.53 -7.37
C GLY A 211 4.87 2.80 -7.67
N TYR A 212 6.20 2.74 -7.73
CA TYR A 212 7.03 3.90 -8.00
C TYR A 212 7.03 4.28 -9.48
N MET A 213 7.14 5.59 -9.71
CA MET A 213 7.25 6.22 -11.04
C MET A 213 8.69 6.56 -11.42
N GLU A 214 9.65 6.08 -10.62
CA GLU A 214 11.09 6.32 -10.72
C GLU A 214 11.76 5.39 -11.74
N PRO A 215 12.97 5.74 -12.22
CA PRO A 215 13.75 4.84 -13.08
C PRO A 215 13.94 3.47 -12.42
N LEU A 216 13.86 2.42 -13.23
CA LEU A 216 13.99 1.04 -12.80
C LEU A 216 15.37 0.78 -12.19
N ARG A 217 15.39 0.15 -11.03
CA ARG A 217 16.62 -0.40 -10.44
C ARG A 217 17.15 -1.58 -11.26
N ALA A 218 18.35 -2.04 -10.92
CA ALA A 218 18.82 -3.34 -11.40
C ALA A 218 17.93 -4.49 -10.88
N TYR A 219 17.68 -5.46 -11.74
CA TYR A 219 16.93 -6.69 -11.46
C TYR A 219 17.79 -7.91 -11.78
N ASN A 220 17.77 -8.92 -10.89
CA ASN A 220 18.52 -10.15 -11.11
C ASN A 220 17.66 -11.39 -10.89
N LYS A 221 17.06 -11.88 -11.99
CA LYS A 221 16.15 -13.04 -12.01
C LYS A 221 15.03 -12.95 -10.98
N GLU A 222 14.38 -11.80 -10.93
CA GLU A 222 13.30 -11.53 -10.00
C GLU A 222 11.95 -11.68 -10.69
N ASP A 223 10.95 -12.19 -9.97
CA ASP A 223 9.59 -12.27 -10.50
C ASP A 223 8.89 -10.94 -10.25
N VAL A 224 8.63 -10.20 -11.32
CA VAL A 224 8.01 -8.86 -11.26
C VAL A 224 6.55 -8.97 -11.66
N ILE A 225 5.66 -8.34 -10.91
CA ILE A 225 4.25 -8.20 -11.25
C ILE A 225 3.94 -6.71 -11.34
N ILE A 226 3.52 -6.27 -12.52
CA ILE A 226 3.13 -4.89 -12.77
C ILE A 226 1.64 -4.79 -13.08
N GLN A 227 1.08 -3.63 -12.82
CA GLN A 227 -0.32 -3.33 -13.02
C GLN A 227 -0.42 -2.11 -13.95
N LEU A 228 -1.23 -2.25 -15.01
CA LEU A 228 -1.49 -1.15 -15.93
C LEU A 228 -2.20 0.00 -15.20
N PRO A 229 -1.79 1.26 -15.44
CA PRO A 229 -2.29 2.39 -14.68
C PRO A 229 -3.68 2.86 -15.16
N GLY A 230 -4.43 3.47 -14.25
CA GLY A 230 -5.76 4.02 -14.53
C GLY A 230 -6.68 3.01 -15.22
N GLU A 231 -7.34 3.45 -16.30
CA GLU A 231 -8.26 2.61 -17.08
C GLU A 231 -7.58 1.64 -18.05
N MET A 232 -6.28 1.75 -18.28
CA MET A 232 -5.58 0.94 -19.28
C MET A 232 -5.73 -0.56 -18.98
N THR A 233 -6.02 -1.34 -20.01
CA THR A 233 -6.09 -2.80 -19.97
C THR A 233 -5.17 -3.40 -21.02
N VAL A 234 -4.89 -4.70 -20.91
CA VAL A 234 -4.13 -5.45 -21.93
C VAL A 234 -4.80 -5.45 -23.30
N PHE A 235 -6.10 -5.11 -23.37
CA PHE A 235 -6.84 -4.96 -24.64
C PHE A 235 -6.65 -3.58 -25.28
N THR A 236 -6.12 -2.61 -24.54
CA THR A 236 -5.89 -1.23 -25.00
C THR A 236 -4.42 -0.90 -25.25
N VAL A 237 -3.54 -1.90 -25.19
CA VAL A 237 -2.09 -1.73 -25.40
C VAL A 237 -1.57 -2.80 -26.36
N ASP A 238 -0.68 -2.41 -27.27
CA ASP A 238 -0.15 -3.30 -28.30
C ASP A 238 1.21 -3.89 -27.91
N TRP A 239 1.92 -3.26 -26.97
CA TRP A 239 3.24 -3.70 -26.53
C TRP A 239 3.58 -3.26 -25.11
N LEU A 240 4.49 -4.02 -24.50
CA LEU A 240 5.18 -3.69 -23.26
C LEU A 240 6.68 -3.65 -23.53
N SER A 241 7.37 -2.63 -23.01
CA SER A 241 8.79 -2.39 -23.22
C SER A 241 9.47 -1.97 -21.92
N VAL A 242 10.73 -2.40 -21.77
CA VAL A 242 11.72 -1.72 -20.94
C VAL A 242 12.31 -0.62 -21.82
N PHE A 243 11.93 0.63 -21.54
CA PHE A 243 12.18 1.75 -22.44
C PHE A 243 12.88 2.89 -21.72
N ASP A 244 13.97 3.37 -22.30
CA ASP A 244 14.67 4.56 -21.83
C ASP A 244 14.14 5.80 -22.55
N VAL A 245 13.47 6.68 -21.81
CA VAL A 245 12.74 7.83 -22.34
C VAL A 245 13.70 8.91 -22.85
N LYS A 246 14.80 9.13 -22.13
CA LYS A 246 15.80 10.15 -22.45
C LYS A 246 16.54 9.86 -23.76
N THR A 247 16.99 8.62 -23.94
CA THR A 247 17.67 8.16 -25.16
C THR A 247 16.71 7.64 -26.23
N LYS A 248 15.41 7.56 -25.92
CA LYS A 248 14.35 7.02 -26.80
C LYS A 248 14.65 5.60 -27.28
N SER A 249 15.22 4.78 -26.41
CA SER A 249 15.73 3.45 -26.76
C SER A 249 14.92 2.33 -26.11
N ASN A 250 14.58 1.32 -26.91
CA ASN A 250 13.97 0.09 -26.43
C ASN A 250 15.05 -0.94 -26.07
N TYR A 251 15.16 -1.31 -24.79
CA TYR A 251 16.12 -2.30 -24.29
C TYR A 251 15.60 -3.73 -24.35
N GLY A 252 14.29 -3.90 -24.34
CA GLY A 252 13.61 -5.16 -24.61
C GLY A 252 12.10 -5.00 -24.55
N SER A 253 11.38 -5.68 -25.41
CA SER A 253 9.93 -5.53 -25.53
C SER A 253 9.23 -6.83 -25.94
N ILE A 254 7.92 -6.81 -25.80
CA ILE A 254 6.99 -7.85 -26.21
C ILE A 254 5.80 -7.19 -26.92
N ILE A 255 5.23 -7.86 -27.90
CA ILE A 255 3.94 -7.47 -28.50
C ILE A 255 2.85 -8.22 -27.74
N ILE A 256 1.83 -7.49 -27.31
CA ILE A 256 0.66 -8.05 -26.65
C ILE A 256 -0.29 -8.53 -27.74
N PRO A 257 -0.60 -9.83 -27.83
CA PRO A 257 -1.46 -10.35 -28.89
C PRO A 257 -2.90 -9.82 -28.77
N ASP A 258 -3.55 -9.63 -29.90
CA ASP A 258 -4.99 -9.39 -29.92
C ASP A 258 -5.77 -10.63 -29.49
N GLY A 259 -6.97 -10.43 -28.92
CA GLY A 259 -7.91 -11.52 -28.62
C GLY A 259 -7.53 -12.40 -27.42
N LEU A 260 -6.76 -11.87 -26.47
CA LEU A 260 -6.48 -12.56 -25.20
C LEU A 260 -7.79 -12.90 -24.47
N ASN A 261 -7.90 -14.13 -23.98
CA ASN A 261 -9.04 -14.60 -23.18
C ASN A 261 -8.59 -14.76 -21.72
N VAL A 262 -8.44 -13.62 -21.04
CA VAL A 262 -7.92 -13.52 -19.67
C VAL A 262 -9.02 -13.10 -18.69
N PRO A 263 -8.94 -13.44 -17.40
CA PRO A 263 -9.93 -13.03 -16.41
C PRO A 263 -10.08 -11.51 -16.33
N PRO A 264 -11.26 -11.00 -15.92
CA PRO A 264 -11.39 -9.60 -15.56
C PRO A 264 -10.56 -9.31 -14.30
N SER A 265 -10.01 -8.10 -14.24
CA SER A 265 -9.24 -7.65 -13.09
C SER A 265 -10.15 -7.37 -11.90
N LEU A 266 -9.67 -7.67 -10.69
CA LEU A 266 -10.30 -7.23 -9.44
C LEU A 266 -9.87 -5.81 -9.04
N VAL A 267 -8.96 -5.22 -9.81
CA VAL A 267 -8.49 -3.85 -9.60
C VAL A 267 -9.61 -2.88 -9.93
N LYS A 268 -10.04 -2.13 -8.91
CA LYS A 268 -11.03 -1.06 -9.07
C LYS A 268 -10.34 0.24 -9.44
N VAL A 269 -10.83 0.89 -10.49
CA VAL A 269 -10.34 2.23 -10.87
C VAL A 269 -11.14 3.30 -10.15
N ILE A 270 -10.44 4.23 -9.50
CA ILE A 270 -11.03 5.35 -8.78
C ILE A 270 -10.72 6.62 -9.57
N LYS A 271 -11.77 7.14 -10.23
CA LYS A 271 -11.69 8.37 -10.99
C LYS A 271 -11.29 9.54 -10.10
N HIS A 272 -10.30 10.31 -10.53
CA HIS A 272 -9.90 11.53 -9.86
C HIS A 272 -9.76 12.67 -10.86
N VAL A 273 -10.60 13.69 -10.69
CA VAL A 273 -10.60 14.88 -11.54
C VAL A 273 -9.60 15.88 -10.98
N GLN A 274 -8.58 16.22 -11.76
CA GLN A 274 -7.61 17.24 -11.39
C GLN A 274 -8.27 18.63 -11.47
N SER A 275 -8.14 19.42 -10.40
CA SER A 275 -8.66 20.80 -10.37
C SER A 275 -7.64 21.86 -10.78
N LEU A 276 -6.35 21.50 -10.84
CA LEU A 276 -5.23 22.41 -11.12
C LEU A 276 -4.57 22.05 -12.46
N PRO A 277 -3.98 23.02 -13.18
CA PRO A 277 -3.43 22.83 -14.52
C PRO A 277 -2.22 21.89 -14.59
N ASN A 278 -1.33 21.90 -13.59
CA ASN A 278 -0.16 21.03 -13.56
C ASN A 278 -0.39 19.87 -12.61
N CYS A 279 -0.01 18.65 -13.02
CA CYS A 279 -0.11 17.45 -12.22
C CYS A 279 1.00 16.44 -12.54
N VAL A 280 1.66 15.96 -11.49
CA VAL A 280 2.68 14.89 -11.56
C VAL A 280 2.31 13.72 -10.66
N GLN A 281 2.31 12.52 -11.25
CA GLN A 281 2.20 11.27 -10.49
C GLN A 281 3.54 10.95 -9.80
N LEU A 282 3.58 10.99 -8.47
CA LEU A 282 4.77 10.71 -7.68
C LEU A 282 4.92 9.22 -7.38
N HIS A 283 3.80 8.57 -7.10
CA HIS A 283 3.66 7.15 -6.82
C HIS A 283 2.25 6.71 -7.23
N LYS A 284 1.97 5.42 -7.48
CA LYS A 284 0.62 4.95 -7.85
C LYS A 284 -0.48 5.38 -6.86
N ARG A 285 -0.09 5.63 -5.59
CA ARG A 285 -0.95 6.09 -4.49
C ARG A 285 -0.83 7.59 -4.19
N TYR A 286 -0.04 8.36 -4.93
CA TYR A 286 0.22 9.76 -4.60
C TYR A 286 0.53 10.63 -5.82
N GLN A 287 -0.15 11.77 -5.90
CA GLN A 287 0.10 12.79 -6.91
C GLN A 287 0.07 14.19 -6.31
N VAL A 288 0.79 15.08 -6.97
CA VAL A 288 0.81 16.51 -6.66
C VAL A 288 0.31 17.30 -7.86
N SER A 289 -0.54 18.28 -7.59
CA SER A 289 -0.99 19.24 -8.59
C SER A 289 -0.71 20.66 -8.10
N TRP A 290 -0.43 21.59 -9.00
CA TRP A 290 -0.13 22.96 -8.60
C TRP A 290 -0.44 24.00 -9.68
N GLU A 291 -0.58 25.25 -9.23
CA GLU A 291 -0.59 26.44 -10.06
C GLU A 291 0.10 27.60 -9.35
N ILE A 292 0.70 28.50 -10.14
CA ILE A 292 1.23 29.76 -9.65
C ILE A 292 0.32 30.88 -10.16
N PHE A 293 -0.16 31.71 -9.24
CA PHE A 293 -0.95 32.89 -9.58
C PHE A 293 -0.51 34.08 -8.72
N GLY A 294 0.03 35.11 -9.39
CA GLY A 294 0.59 36.28 -8.70
C GLY A 294 1.78 35.89 -7.80
N PRO A 295 1.84 36.36 -6.55
CA PRO A 295 2.93 36.03 -5.62
C PRO A 295 2.68 34.73 -4.82
N GLN A 296 1.73 33.89 -5.24
CA GLN A 296 1.30 32.70 -4.51
C GLN A 296 1.37 31.45 -5.37
N ILE A 297 1.63 30.32 -4.71
CA ILE A 297 1.47 28.97 -5.27
C ILE A 297 0.34 28.27 -4.53
N THR A 298 -0.54 27.63 -5.30
CA THR A 298 -1.57 26.72 -4.79
C THR A 298 -1.13 25.30 -5.08
N ILE A 299 -1.09 24.44 -4.07
CA ILE A 299 -0.68 23.04 -4.17
C ILE A 299 -1.84 22.16 -3.70
N GLN A 300 -2.12 21.11 -4.46
CA GLN A 300 -3.05 20.05 -4.10
C GLN A 300 -2.30 18.73 -3.97
N LEU A 301 -2.46 18.08 -2.83
CA LEU A 301 -1.96 16.75 -2.54
C LEU A 301 -3.14 15.79 -2.58
N ALA A 302 -3.08 14.80 -3.46
CA ALA A 302 -4.07 13.75 -3.56
C ALA A 302 -3.39 12.39 -3.37
N GLY A 303 -3.80 11.64 -2.34
CA GLY A 303 -3.19 10.36 -2.03
C GLY A 303 -4.16 9.35 -1.44
N GLN A 304 -4.01 8.10 -1.86
CA GLN A 304 -4.69 6.94 -1.25
C GLN A 304 -3.97 6.61 0.04
N VAL A 305 -4.45 7.16 1.16
CA VAL A 305 -3.84 7.03 2.49
C VAL A 305 -4.89 6.69 3.55
N ALA A 306 -4.48 5.93 4.56
CA ALA A 306 -5.33 5.62 5.73
C ALA A 306 -5.62 6.88 6.57
N GLU A 307 -6.48 6.75 7.59
CA GLU A 307 -6.81 7.87 8.49
C GLU A 307 -5.63 8.25 9.40
N ASP A 308 -4.76 7.28 9.71
CA ASP A 308 -3.54 7.46 10.49
C ASP A 308 -2.31 7.76 9.61
N GLU A 309 -2.49 8.07 8.33
CA GLU A 309 -1.40 8.32 7.38
C GLU A 309 -1.34 9.80 6.94
N TYR A 310 -0.12 10.28 6.69
CA TYR A 310 0.18 11.61 6.20
C TYR A 310 0.73 11.57 4.77
N MET A 311 0.57 12.69 4.08
CA MET A 311 1.20 13.02 2.81
C MET A 311 2.17 14.18 3.03
N ALA A 312 3.39 14.08 2.51
CA ALA A 312 4.38 15.15 2.58
C ALA A 312 4.86 15.55 1.18
N PHE A 313 5.07 16.84 0.97
CA PHE A 313 5.63 17.40 -0.27
C PHE A 313 6.35 18.72 0.05
N GLY A 314 7.52 18.93 -0.56
CA GLY A 314 8.33 20.11 -0.23
C GLY A 314 9.51 20.34 -1.16
N LEU A 315 10.16 21.48 -0.97
CA LEU A 315 11.40 21.84 -1.66
C LEU A 315 12.59 21.13 -1.03
N SER A 316 13.48 20.63 -1.87
CA SER A 316 14.68 19.92 -1.46
C SER A 316 15.60 20.79 -0.59
N GLY A 317 16.30 20.14 0.34
CA GLY A 317 17.39 20.76 1.09
C GLY A 317 18.63 21.05 0.27
N SER A 318 18.70 20.57 -0.98
CA SER A 318 19.80 20.77 -1.91
C SER A 318 19.29 21.33 -3.25
N ASP A 319 20.05 22.24 -3.86
CA ASP A 319 19.78 22.77 -5.20
C ASP A 319 20.28 21.84 -6.32
N THR A 320 20.97 20.75 -6.00
CA THR A 320 21.59 19.84 -6.98
C THR A 320 21.03 18.42 -6.97
N SER A 321 20.17 18.08 -6.01
CA SER A 321 19.57 16.75 -5.84
C SER A 321 18.37 16.82 -4.91
N SER A 322 17.51 15.80 -4.91
CA SER A 322 16.43 15.63 -3.95
C SER A 322 16.98 15.16 -2.60
N GLN A 323 16.96 16.03 -1.60
CA GLN A 323 17.54 15.80 -0.29
C GLN A 323 16.56 16.19 0.81
N MET A 324 16.31 15.26 1.73
CA MET A 324 15.42 15.48 2.88
C MET A 324 16.02 16.42 3.94
N GLU A 325 17.32 16.33 4.22
CA GLU A 325 17.96 17.23 5.20
C GLU A 325 18.15 18.62 4.61
N GLY A 326 17.73 19.64 5.35
CA GLY A 326 17.66 21.04 4.93
C GLY A 326 16.40 21.39 4.14
N ALA A 327 15.45 20.46 3.99
CA ALA A 327 14.24 20.68 3.21
C ALA A 327 13.18 21.49 3.96
N ASP A 328 12.34 22.17 3.20
CA ASP A 328 11.12 22.86 3.64
C ASP A 328 9.94 22.11 3.01
N ALA A 329 9.09 21.52 3.84
CA ALA A 329 8.04 20.62 3.39
C ALA A 329 6.74 20.81 4.16
N THR A 330 5.63 20.68 3.44
CA THR A 330 4.30 20.61 4.04
C THR A 330 4.00 19.16 4.40
N VAL A 331 3.50 18.94 5.62
CA VAL A 331 2.92 17.66 6.07
C VAL A 331 1.41 17.82 6.16
N ALA A 332 0.69 17.07 5.35
CA ALA A 332 -0.75 17.13 5.23
C ALA A 332 -1.43 15.82 5.64
N TYR A 333 -2.52 15.93 6.38
CA TYR A 333 -3.28 14.78 6.87
C TYR A 333 -4.72 15.18 7.21
N MET A 334 -5.56 14.20 7.51
CA MET A 334 -6.94 14.43 7.96
C MET A 334 -7.16 13.80 9.32
N VAL A 335 -7.87 14.50 10.21
CA VAL A 335 -8.42 13.95 11.45
C VAL A 335 -9.93 14.07 11.34
N ASP A 336 -10.61 12.92 11.33
CA ASP A 336 -12.03 12.83 11.00
C ASP A 336 -12.32 13.51 9.64
N THR A 337 -12.99 14.68 9.67
CA THR A 337 -13.32 15.47 8.49
C THR A 337 -12.47 16.74 8.35
N ARG A 338 -11.54 16.99 9.27
CA ARG A 338 -10.70 18.20 9.28
C ARG A 338 -9.37 17.90 8.62
N GLY A 339 -9.04 18.67 7.59
CA GLY A 339 -7.70 18.63 7.00
C GLY A 339 -6.71 19.52 7.72
N TYR A 340 -5.46 19.14 7.64
CA TYR A 340 -4.29 19.88 8.11
C TYR A 340 -3.26 19.90 7.00
N ALA A 341 -2.52 21.00 6.89
CA ALA A 341 -1.38 21.18 5.99
C ALA A 341 -0.40 22.10 6.74
N ALA A 342 0.50 21.49 7.50
CA ALA A 342 1.40 22.21 8.41
C ALA A 342 2.80 22.34 7.79
N ASP A 343 3.44 23.49 7.99
CA ASP A 343 4.82 23.72 7.58
C ASP A 343 5.84 23.02 8.48
N TYR A 344 6.83 22.40 7.84
CA TYR A 344 7.93 21.72 8.50
C TYR A 344 9.27 22.07 7.86
N ASN A 345 10.22 22.36 8.74
CA ASN A 345 11.62 22.51 8.40
C ASN A 345 12.41 21.30 8.91
N ILE A 346 13.11 20.64 7.98
CA ILE A 346 13.77 19.37 8.23
C ILE A 346 15.27 19.59 8.42
N THR A 347 15.72 19.62 9.67
CA THR A 347 17.13 19.87 10.00
C THR A 347 17.97 18.59 10.19
N ALA A 348 17.32 17.44 10.37
CA ALA A 348 17.96 16.13 10.48
C ALA A 348 16.97 15.00 10.16
N LYS A 349 17.46 13.82 9.76
CA LYS A 349 16.66 12.59 9.60
C LYS A 349 16.29 11.95 10.95
N ALA A 350 15.60 12.69 11.80
CA ALA A 350 15.13 12.27 13.11
C ALA A 350 13.77 12.94 13.40
N PRO A 351 12.91 12.35 14.24
CA PRO A 351 11.71 13.04 14.67
C PRO A 351 12.06 14.30 15.47
N CYS A 352 11.12 15.27 15.54
CA CYS A 352 11.41 16.54 16.21
C CYS A 352 11.75 16.33 17.70
N GLY A 353 12.90 16.80 18.13
CA GLY A 353 13.35 16.69 19.51
C GLY A 353 14.39 17.75 19.88
N LYS A 354 14.61 17.93 21.19
CA LYS A 354 15.61 18.89 21.69
C LYS A 354 16.98 18.24 21.74
N VAL A 355 17.89 18.74 20.92
CA VAL A 355 19.33 18.42 21.00
C VAL A 355 20.01 19.55 21.76
N LEU A 356 20.38 19.30 23.00
CA LEU A 356 21.02 20.28 23.90
C LEU A 356 20.24 21.60 24.03
N GLY A 357 18.91 21.51 24.03
CA GLY A 357 17.99 22.64 24.19
C GLY A 357 17.58 23.34 22.90
N GLN A 358 18.07 22.90 21.73
CA GLN A 358 17.63 23.38 20.43
C GLN A 358 16.81 22.31 19.72
N TYR A 359 15.70 22.67 19.08
CA TYR A 359 14.94 21.73 18.27
C TYR A 359 15.74 21.32 17.03
N LYS A 360 15.76 20.01 16.76
CA LYS A 360 16.33 19.40 15.55
C LYS A 360 15.45 18.22 15.11
N GLY A 361 15.56 17.86 13.84
CA GLY A 361 14.77 16.80 13.21
C GLY A 361 13.76 17.36 12.21
N VAL A 362 12.67 16.62 12.00
CA VAL A 362 11.49 17.01 11.21
C VAL A 362 10.56 17.80 12.13
N CYS A 363 10.73 19.11 12.19
CA CYS A 363 10.05 19.99 13.14
C CYS A 363 9.10 20.95 12.44
N LYS A 364 7.96 21.24 13.08
CA LYS A 364 7.12 22.38 12.68
C LYS A 364 7.90 23.68 12.81
N ASP A 365 7.69 24.62 11.90
CA ASP A 365 8.43 25.87 11.83
C ASP A 365 8.31 26.72 13.11
N GLU A 366 7.13 26.71 13.72
CA GLU A 366 6.88 27.38 15.01
C GLU A 366 7.85 26.95 16.13
N LEU A 367 8.30 25.69 16.13
CA LEU A 367 9.25 25.17 17.12
C LEU A 367 10.67 25.69 16.89
N LEU A 368 10.99 26.11 15.66
CA LEU A 368 12.28 26.66 15.26
C LEU A 368 12.30 28.19 15.29
N GLY A 369 11.20 28.82 15.71
CA GLY A 369 11.04 30.28 15.77
C GLY A 369 10.49 30.89 14.48
N GLY A 370 10.04 30.06 13.55
CA GLY A 370 9.32 30.44 12.34
C GLY A 370 7.81 30.54 12.53
N GLN A 371 7.07 30.58 11.43
CA GLN A 371 5.62 30.63 11.33
C GLN A 371 5.13 29.57 10.35
N ASP A 372 3.90 29.09 10.53
CA ASP A 372 3.28 28.23 9.52
C ASP A 372 2.89 29.08 8.29
N SER A 373 3.62 28.92 7.19
CA SER A 373 3.37 29.68 5.95
C SER A 373 2.29 29.05 5.08
N ASN A 374 1.76 27.88 5.46
CA ASN A 374 0.73 27.17 4.72
C ASN A 374 -0.67 27.65 5.13
N GLN A 375 -1.46 28.07 4.16
CA GLN A 375 -2.87 28.36 4.35
C GLN A 375 -3.72 27.28 3.70
N LEU A 376 -4.37 26.46 4.52
CA LEU A 376 -5.33 25.46 4.06
C LEU A 376 -6.48 26.13 3.28
N TYR A 377 -6.81 25.55 2.12
CA TYR A 377 -7.90 26.00 1.25
C TYR A 377 -9.08 25.03 1.27
N THR A 378 -8.84 23.75 0.94
CA THR A 378 -9.85 22.68 0.99
C THR A 378 -9.23 21.38 1.49
N ALA A 379 -10.05 20.54 2.11
CA ALA A 379 -9.67 19.18 2.49
C ALA A 379 -10.89 18.27 2.45
N VAL A 380 -10.80 17.21 1.67
CA VAL A 380 -11.89 16.25 1.45
C VAL A 380 -11.32 14.85 1.39
N ARG A 381 -12.03 13.88 1.98
CA ARG A 381 -11.76 12.45 1.81
C ARG A 381 -12.88 11.81 1.02
N GLU A 382 -12.55 11.29 -0.16
CA GLU A 382 -13.51 10.65 -1.07
C GLU A 382 -12.92 9.36 -1.62
N ASN A 383 -13.69 8.27 -1.58
CA ASN A 383 -13.27 6.96 -2.11
C ASN A 383 -11.88 6.49 -1.61
N GLY A 384 -11.56 6.72 -0.33
CA GLY A 384 -10.26 6.34 0.25
C GLY A 384 -9.08 7.23 -0.13
N ILE A 385 -9.32 8.36 -0.81
CA ILE A 385 -8.31 9.34 -1.19
C ILE A 385 -8.48 10.60 -0.34
N ASN A 386 -7.41 11.04 0.32
CA ASN A 386 -7.35 12.37 0.92
C ASN A 386 -6.93 13.37 -0.17
N ILE A 387 -7.72 14.43 -0.36
CA ILE A 387 -7.48 15.52 -1.30
C ILE A 387 -7.38 16.80 -0.48
N ILE A 388 -6.17 17.34 -0.34
CA ILE A 388 -5.88 18.51 0.49
C ILE A 388 -5.24 19.57 -0.39
N THR A 389 -5.86 20.76 -0.44
CA THR A 389 -5.34 21.93 -1.16
C THR A 389 -4.97 23.01 -0.17
N TYR A 390 -3.79 23.58 -0.33
CA TYR A 390 -3.28 24.69 0.46
C TYR A 390 -2.55 25.68 -0.44
N ARG A 391 -2.34 26.89 0.07
CA ARG A 391 -1.62 27.96 -0.62
C ARG A 391 -0.53 28.53 0.27
N ARG A 392 0.57 28.97 -0.34
CA ARG A 392 1.61 29.76 0.34
C ARG A 392 2.17 30.83 -0.60
N THR A 393 2.83 31.83 -0.03
CA THR A 393 3.55 32.85 -0.81
C THR A 393 4.82 32.25 -1.40
N LEU A 394 5.18 32.64 -2.63
CA LEU A 394 6.40 32.14 -3.30
C LEU A 394 7.67 32.50 -2.53
N ASN A 395 7.68 33.68 -1.92
CA ASN A 395 8.76 34.17 -1.07
C ASN A 395 8.16 34.54 0.28
N SER A 396 8.50 33.78 1.32
CA SER A 396 8.01 33.96 2.68
C SER A 396 8.86 34.95 3.46
N SER A 397 8.27 35.59 4.47
CA SER A 397 9.03 36.40 5.43
C SER A 397 9.77 35.56 6.47
N ASP A 398 9.51 34.25 6.52
CA ASP A 398 10.19 33.32 7.41
C ASP A 398 11.61 33.02 6.88
N PRO A 399 12.68 33.27 7.65
CA PRO A 399 14.04 32.93 7.23
C PRO A 399 14.32 31.42 7.14
N GLY A 400 13.46 30.58 7.73
CA GLY A 400 13.51 29.12 7.62
C GLY A 400 12.97 28.57 6.30
N ASP A 401 12.14 29.35 5.62
CA ASP A 401 11.46 28.95 4.40
C ASP A 401 12.37 29.03 3.17
N LYS A 402 12.09 28.16 2.20
CA LYS A 402 12.71 28.21 0.88
C LYS A 402 11.85 29.01 -0.09
N GLU A 403 12.51 29.83 -0.91
CA GLU A 403 11.84 30.52 -2.02
C GLU A 403 11.46 29.52 -3.11
N TYR A 404 10.21 29.62 -3.59
CA TYR A 404 9.70 28.84 -4.73
C TYR A 404 10.09 29.55 -6.03
N PRO A 405 11.08 29.05 -6.78
CA PRO A 405 11.59 29.73 -7.96
C PRO A 405 10.60 29.67 -9.12
N THR A 406 10.52 30.76 -9.88
CA THR A 406 9.69 30.87 -11.10
C THR A 406 10.50 30.92 -12.39
N ASP A 407 11.82 30.93 -12.28
CA ASP A 407 12.79 31.14 -13.37
C ASP A 407 13.66 29.91 -13.66
N ARG A 408 13.58 28.87 -12.81
CA ARG A 408 14.35 27.63 -12.96
C ARG A 408 13.60 26.42 -12.39
N PRO A 409 13.96 25.19 -12.82
CA PRO A 409 13.50 23.98 -12.17
C PRO A 409 14.05 23.83 -10.75
N VAL A 410 13.32 23.11 -9.89
CA VAL A 410 13.66 22.89 -8.49
C VAL A 410 13.55 21.41 -8.11
N TYR A 411 14.49 20.94 -7.29
CA TYR A 411 14.41 19.60 -6.72
C TYR A 411 13.39 19.58 -5.60
N VAL A 412 12.58 18.53 -5.57
CA VAL A 412 11.53 18.35 -4.56
C VAL A 412 11.71 17.05 -3.80
N ILE A 413 11.06 16.97 -2.65
CA ILE A 413 10.93 15.76 -1.84
C ILE A 413 9.45 15.44 -1.61
N TRP A 414 9.16 14.17 -1.40
CA TRP A 414 7.82 13.73 -1.06
C TRP A 414 7.87 12.45 -0.22
N ALA A 415 6.84 12.22 0.58
CA ALA A 415 6.72 10.97 1.34
C ALA A 415 5.26 10.65 1.69
N LEU A 416 4.97 9.37 1.86
CA LEU A 416 3.78 8.87 2.56
C LEU A 416 4.22 8.07 3.78
N GLY A 417 3.56 8.25 4.91
CA GLY A 417 3.88 7.51 6.13
C GLY A 417 2.78 7.61 7.16
N ARG A 418 3.02 7.05 8.34
CA ARG A 418 2.06 7.09 9.45
C ARG A 418 2.32 8.25 10.39
N LEU A 419 1.24 8.70 11.02
CA LEU A 419 1.26 9.64 12.11
C LEU A 419 1.45 8.89 13.43
N ASP A 420 2.27 9.43 14.31
CA ASP A 420 2.35 8.96 15.68
C ASP A 420 1.18 9.47 16.54
N GLU A 421 1.18 9.12 17.83
CA GLU A 421 0.10 9.48 18.76
C GLU A 421 -0.06 11.00 18.96
N ASN A 422 0.96 11.79 18.62
CA ASN A 422 0.94 13.25 18.68
C ASN A 422 0.59 13.89 17.34
N LEU A 423 0.18 13.09 16.34
CA LEU A 423 -0.05 13.52 14.96
C LEU A 423 1.21 14.12 14.34
N GLU A 424 2.39 13.60 14.70
CA GLU A 424 3.66 13.94 14.06
C GLU A 424 4.07 12.85 13.05
N PRO A 425 4.75 13.20 11.94
CA PRO A 425 5.15 12.24 10.94
C PRO A 425 6.19 11.26 11.51
N SER A 426 5.89 9.96 11.43
CA SER A 426 6.86 8.89 11.71
C SER A 426 7.78 8.65 10.52
N PHE A 427 8.62 7.61 10.58
CA PHE A 427 9.35 7.18 9.39
C PHE A 427 8.36 6.78 8.28
N HIS A 428 8.64 7.22 7.06
CA HIS A 428 7.77 7.02 5.91
C HIS A 428 7.82 5.59 5.35
N ASP A 429 6.69 5.14 4.80
CA ASP A 429 6.56 3.86 4.10
C ASP A 429 6.92 4.01 2.61
N PHE A 430 6.55 5.14 2.01
CA PHE A 430 6.85 5.44 0.60
C PHE A 430 7.59 6.76 0.45
N TYR A 431 8.69 6.75 -0.28
CA TYR A 431 9.56 7.91 -0.53
C TYR A 431 10.47 7.63 -1.74
N PRO A 432 10.96 8.68 -2.43
CA PRO A 432 11.81 8.51 -3.59
C PRO A 432 13.27 8.19 -3.23
N LYS A 433 13.99 7.59 -4.17
CA LYS A 433 15.44 7.36 -4.16
C LYS A 433 16.17 8.12 -5.27
N SER A 434 15.51 8.36 -6.40
CA SER A 434 16.02 9.20 -7.47
C SER A 434 15.67 10.67 -7.22
N ASP A 435 16.43 11.55 -7.87
CA ASP A 435 16.12 12.96 -7.90
C ASP A 435 14.80 13.21 -8.65
N LEU A 436 14.00 14.15 -8.13
CA LEU A 436 12.80 14.64 -8.78
C LEU A 436 12.91 16.14 -8.98
N LEU A 437 12.99 16.54 -10.25
CA LEU A 437 13.13 17.92 -10.69
C LEU A 437 11.81 18.40 -11.29
N LEU A 438 11.26 19.49 -10.80
CA LEU A 438 10.02 20.09 -11.28
C LEU A 438 10.23 21.51 -11.77
N GLU A 439 9.63 21.87 -12.89
CA GLU A 439 9.50 23.25 -13.33
C GLU A 439 8.15 23.79 -12.82
N LEU A 440 8.17 24.69 -11.83
CA LEU A 440 6.94 25.12 -11.17
C LEU A 440 6.13 26.13 -12.00
N ASN A 441 6.82 27.04 -12.70
CA ASN A 441 6.21 28.11 -13.50
C ASN A 441 6.19 27.75 -15.00
N ARG A 442 5.45 26.69 -15.35
CA ARG A 442 5.38 26.19 -16.73
C ARG A 442 4.52 27.09 -17.61
N GLN A 443 4.91 27.24 -18.88
CA GLN A 443 4.08 27.89 -19.90
C GLN A 443 2.99 26.96 -20.45
N GLU A 444 3.33 25.68 -20.65
CA GLU A 444 2.37 24.65 -21.06
C GLU A 444 2.05 23.75 -19.86
N PRO A 445 0.75 23.50 -19.58
CA PRO A 445 0.35 22.59 -18.52
C PRO A 445 0.95 21.21 -18.69
N GLU A 446 1.49 20.64 -17.61
CA GLU A 446 1.94 19.26 -17.57
C GLU A 446 0.91 18.41 -16.84
N ASN A 447 0.41 17.34 -17.45
CA ASN A 447 -0.45 16.38 -16.77
C ASN A 447 0.03 14.95 -17.05
N SER A 448 0.76 14.40 -16.08
CA SER A 448 1.20 12.99 -16.08
C SER A 448 0.43 12.14 -15.07
N CYS A 449 -0.59 12.71 -14.43
CA CYS A 449 -1.40 12.03 -13.43
C CYS A 449 -2.36 11.05 -14.06
N MET A 450 -2.64 9.98 -13.32
CA MET A 450 -3.46 8.87 -13.76
C MET A 450 -4.53 8.61 -12.71
N ASP A 451 -5.64 7.98 -13.12
CA ASP A 451 -6.66 7.54 -12.17
C ASP A 451 -6.05 6.56 -11.15
N PHE A 452 -6.50 6.68 -9.90
CA PHE A 452 -6.04 5.79 -8.83
C PHE A 452 -6.59 4.38 -9.03
N THR A 453 -5.89 3.41 -8.47
CA THR A 453 -6.31 2.01 -8.51
C THR A 453 -6.32 1.43 -7.11
N GLU A 454 -7.36 0.66 -6.80
CA GLU A 454 -7.54 -0.02 -5.52
C GLU A 454 -7.50 -1.52 -5.77
N ASN A 455 -6.66 -2.21 -5.00
CA ASN A 455 -6.50 -3.65 -5.04
C ASN A 455 -7.07 -4.24 -3.75
N ASP A 456 -7.60 -5.45 -3.79
CA ASP A 456 -7.88 -6.23 -2.57
C ASP A 456 -6.54 -6.47 -1.83
N GLU A 457 -6.19 -5.61 -0.88
CA GLU A 457 -4.90 -5.64 -0.21
C GLU A 457 -4.72 -6.97 0.55
N LYS A 458 -3.69 -7.72 0.18
CA LYS A 458 -3.22 -8.83 1.02
C LYS A 458 -2.61 -8.23 2.28
N SER A 459 -3.19 -8.56 3.44
CA SER A 459 -2.61 -8.21 4.74
C SER A 459 -1.15 -8.70 4.81
N PHE A 460 -0.21 -7.79 5.05
CA PHE A 460 1.19 -8.19 5.27
C PHE A 460 1.30 -8.97 6.58
N GLU A 461 1.81 -10.20 6.51
CA GLU A 461 2.12 -10.95 7.72
C GLU A 461 3.40 -10.41 8.37
N PRO A 462 3.35 -9.97 9.64
CA PRO A 462 4.54 -9.55 10.39
C PRO A 462 5.56 -10.69 10.51
N TRP A 463 6.83 -10.33 10.66
CA TRP A 463 7.84 -11.30 11.02
C TRP A 463 7.53 -11.93 12.38
N LYS A 464 7.93 -13.20 12.54
CA LYS A 464 7.72 -13.95 13.77
C LYS A 464 8.30 -13.18 14.97
N LYS A 465 7.43 -12.92 15.95
CA LYS A 465 7.80 -12.34 17.25
C LYS A 465 8.81 -13.23 17.96
N THR A 466 9.80 -12.63 18.61
CA THR A 466 10.85 -13.33 19.34
C THR A 466 10.70 -13.08 20.84
N GLU A 467 11.02 -14.08 21.65
CA GLU A 467 10.97 -14.01 23.11
C GLU A 467 12.28 -14.54 23.69
N ILE A 468 12.78 -13.88 24.74
CA ILE A 468 13.94 -14.35 25.52
C ILE A 468 13.44 -14.76 26.90
N PHE A 469 13.09 -16.05 27.00
CA PHE A 469 12.69 -16.71 28.23
C PHE A 469 13.76 -17.72 28.64
N ASP A 470 14.87 -17.22 29.21
CA ASP A 470 15.96 -18.07 29.70
C ASP A 470 16.32 -17.70 31.13
N ARG A 471 16.29 -18.71 32.01
CA ARG A 471 16.61 -18.55 33.44
C ARG A 471 18.09 -18.27 33.70
N SER A 472 18.98 -18.57 32.77
CA SER A 472 20.43 -18.41 32.91
C SER A 472 20.93 -17.03 32.47
N ILE A 473 20.19 -16.36 31.58
CA ILE A 473 20.58 -15.04 31.06
C ILE A 473 20.37 -13.98 32.15
N ARG A 474 21.45 -13.29 32.49
CA ARG A 474 21.46 -12.12 33.41
C ARG A 474 22.03 -10.87 32.76
N THR A 475 22.66 -11.00 31.59
CA THR A 475 23.24 -9.89 30.86
C THR A 475 22.67 -9.90 29.45
N PHE A 476 22.18 -8.75 29.00
CA PHE A 476 21.63 -8.53 27.68
C PHE A 476 22.48 -7.50 26.94
N ARG A 477 22.88 -7.80 25.71
CA ARG A 477 23.53 -6.86 24.81
C ARG A 477 22.48 -6.14 23.98
N ALA A 478 22.45 -4.80 24.08
CA ALA A 478 21.53 -3.94 23.35
C ALA A 478 22.27 -3.12 22.29
N THR A 479 21.87 -3.24 21.03
CA THR A 479 22.43 -2.52 19.87
C THR A 479 21.32 -1.88 19.03
N ILE A 480 21.66 -1.04 18.06
CA ILE A 480 20.68 -0.37 17.20
C ILE A 480 20.70 -0.98 15.80
N GLY A 481 19.53 -1.09 15.17
CA GLY A 481 19.42 -1.47 13.77
C GLY A 481 18.13 -0.94 13.14
N PRO A 482 17.93 -1.13 11.82
CA PRO A 482 16.72 -0.68 11.15
C PRO A 482 15.50 -1.41 11.70
N SER A 483 14.36 -0.74 11.71
CA SER A 483 13.11 -1.28 12.24
C SER A 483 12.51 -2.42 11.39
N GLY A 484 12.97 -2.62 10.16
CA GLY A 484 12.57 -3.76 9.31
C GLY A 484 11.27 -3.56 8.53
N GLY A 485 10.98 -2.32 8.12
CA GLY A 485 9.79 -2.00 7.32
C GLY A 485 8.48 -2.29 8.05
N ARG A 486 7.43 -2.56 7.27
CA ARG A 486 6.07 -2.84 7.77
C ARG A 486 5.99 -4.21 8.43
N LYS A 487 6.83 -5.18 8.02
CA LYS A 487 6.86 -6.53 8.64
C LYS A 487 7.65 -6.60 9.94
N GLY A 488 8.54 -5.64 10.20
CA GLY A 488 9.40 -5.59 11.37
C GLY A 488 8.71 -5.00 12.59
N TYR A 489 9.27 -3.92 13.15
CA TYR A 489 8.79 -3.27 14.37
C TYR A 489 7.29 -2.98 14.30
N GLN A 490 6.84 -2.34 13.22
CA GLN A 490 5.46 -1.91 13.04
C GLN A 490 4.48 -3.09 13.01
N GLY A 491 4.76 -4.13 12.21
CA GLY A 491 3.94 -5.32 12.17
C GLY A 491 3.96 -6.12 13.48
N ILE A 492 5.08 -6.15 14.20
CA ILE A 492 5.22 -6.87 15.46
C ILE A 492 4.46 -6.17 16.59
N SER A 493 4.62 -4.85 16.70
CA SER A 493 4.12 -4.03 17.81
C SER A 493 2.72 -3.47 17.58
N GLY A 494 2.35 -3.21 16.32
CA GLY A 494 1.20 -2.39 15.95
C GLY A 494 1.43 -0.89 16.11
N GLN A 495 2.62 -0.45 16.49
CA GLN A 495 2.97 0.96 16.70
C GLN A 495 3.73 1.53 15.49
N THR A 496 3.75 2.86 15.35
CA THR A 496 4.58 3.54 14.35
C THR A 496 6.06 3.36 14.63
N SER A 497 6.90 3.54 13.61
CA SER A 497 8.34 3.35 13.69
C SER A 497 9.07 4.64 13.37
N MET A 498 10.14 4.94 14.11
CA MET A 498 11.02 6.09 13.85
C MET A 498 12.23 5.73 12.97
N GLY A 499 12.20 4.55 12.33
CA GLY A 499 13.21 4.10 11.36
C GLY A 499 14.32 3.23 11.96
N TYR A 500 14.53 3.29 13.28
CA TYR A 500 15.44 2.43 14.04
C TYR A 500 14.72 1.71 15.17
N ALA A 501 15.29 0.58 15.61
CA ALA A 501 14.80 -0.20 16.73
C ALA A 501 15.96 -0.84 17.51
N TRP A 502 15.69 -1.21 18.76
CA TRP A 502 16.58 -1.94 19.64
C TRP A 502 16.68 -3.41 19.23
N TYR A 503 17.92 -3.86 19.12
CA TYR A 503 18.27 -5.25 18.89
C TYR A 503 18.85 -5.78 20.19
N ILE A 504 18.15 -6.73 20.81
CA ILE A 504 18.59 -7.37 22.06
C ILE A 504 19.05 -8.78 21.73
N GLU A 505 20.32 -9.11 22.06
CA GLU A 505 20.94 -10.38 21.66
C GLU A 505 20.84 -10.64 20.13
N GLY A 506 20.91 -9.56 19.34
CA GLY A 506 20.78 -9.62 17.89
C GLY A 506 19.37 -9.93 17.36
N GLN A 507 18.35 -10.00 18.22
CA GLN A 507 16.95 -10.11 17.83
C GLN A 507 16.29 -8.72 17.76
N LEU A 508 15.44 -8.50 16.75
CA LEU A 508 14.63 -7.29 16.64
C LEU A 508 13.55 -7.29 17.73
N ILE A 509 13.62 -6.31 18.63
CA ILE A 509 12.66 -6.03 19.71
C ILE A 509 12.03 -7.28 20.38
N PRO A 510 12.83 -8.22 20.92
CA PRO A 510 12.28 -9.41 21.56
C PRO A 510 11.52 -9.07 22.86
N GLU A 511 10.50 -9.86 23.17
CA GLU A 511 9.88 -9.81 24.50
C GLU A 511 10.81 -10.46 25.53
N LEU A 512 11.14 -9.71 26.58
CA LEU A 512 12.07 -10.15 27.63
C LEU A 512 11.31 -10.67 28.85
N TYR A 513 11.85 -11.66 29.55
CA TYR A 513 11.27 -12.15 30.80
C TYR A 513 12.26 -12.04 31.95
N LEU A 514 11.97 -11.11 32.87
CA LEU A 514 12.78 -10.86 34.06
C LEU A 514 12.05 -11.36 35.30
N ARG A 515 12.78 -11.96 36.23
CA ARG A 515 12.22 -12.41 37.50
C ARG A 515 12.44 -11.39 38.60
N ARG A 516 11.41 -11.14 39.41
CA ARG A 516 11.53 -10.27 40.58
C ARG A 516 12.60 -10.76 41.56
N GLY A 517 13.35 -9.82 42.12
CA GLY A 517 14.43 -10.06 43.08
C GLY A 517 15.75 -10.54 42.47
N LEU A 518 15.83 -10.68 41.14
CA LEU A 518 17.09 -10.97 40.45
C LEU A 518 17.63 -9.72 39.75
N THR A 519 18.95 -9.59 39.77
CA THR A 519 19.66 -8.48 39.12
C THR A 519 20.04 -8.85 37.69
N TYR A 520 19.81 -7.92 36.77
CA TYR A 520 20.09 -8.05 35.35
C TYR A 520 20.87 -6.84 34.86
N ASN A 521 21.73 -7.04 33.87
CA ASN A 521 22.55 -6.01 33.25
C ASN A 521 22.20 -5.86 31.78
N PHE A 522 21.92 -4.65 31.32
CA PHE A 522 21.87 -4.33 29.89
C PHE A 522 23.16 -3.61 29.53
N VAL A 523 23.93 -4.19 28.62
CA VAL A 523 25.13 -3.58 28.03
C VAL A 523 24.70 -2.86 26.76
N VAL A 524 24.67 -1.53 26.85
CA VAL A 524 24.01 -0.62 25.91
C VAL A 524 25.03 -0.02 24.95
N TYR A 525 24.76 -0.19 23.65
CA TYR A 525 25.53 0.38 22.55
C TYR A 525 24.65 1.27 21.66
N GLY A 526 24.01 2.27 22.27
CA GLY A 526 23.04 3.16 21.64
C GLY A 526 23.59 4.49 21.11
N GLY A 527 24.90 4.72 21.23
CA GLY A 527 25.56 5.98 20.89
C GLY A 527 25.70 6.92 22.09
N ASN A 528 26.88 7.54 22.20
CA ASN A 528 27.28 8.38 23.34
C ASN A 528 27.49 9.86 22.98
N ASN A 529 27.10 10.27 21.78
CA ASN A 529 27.19 11.65 21.33
C ASN A 529 25.84 12.39 21.48
N PRO A 530 25.63 13.18 22.55
CA PRO A 530 24.37 13.89 22.78
C PRO A 530 24.10 15.03 21.78
N HIS A 531 25.05 15.36 20.88
CA HIS A 531 24.84 16.30 19.79
C HIS A 531 24.16 15.65 18.56
N SER A 532 24.07 14.33 18.52
CA SER A 532 23.44 13.60 17.42
C SER A 532 21.93 13.53 17.61
N ALA A 533 21.17 14.14 16.70
CA ALA A 533 19.71 14.04 16.70
C ALA A 533 19.22 12.62 16.37
N ASN A 534 20.00 11.87 15.58
CA ASN A 534 19.57 10.61 14.97
C ASN A 534 20.24 9.37 15.59
N LEU A 535 21.39 9.50 16.25
CA LEU A 535 22.20 8.34 16.69
C LEU A 535 22.55 8.38 18.19
N TYR A 536 21.76 9.09 19.00
CA TYR A 536 21.92 9.15 20.44
C TYR A 536 20.73 8.49 21.12
N HIS A 537 20.86 7.21 21.49
CA HIS A 537 19.77 6.41 22.06
C HIS A 537 20.18 5.75 23.38
N PRO A 538 20.19 6.51 24.49
CA PRO A 538 20.31 5.89 25.81
C PRO A 538 19.13 4.96 26.10
N LEU A 539 19.37 3.82 26.75
CA LEU A 539 18.32 2.85 27.08
C LEU A 539 17.67 3.19 28.42
N ILE A 540 16.34 3.20 28.47
CA ILE A 540 15.55 3.39 29.70
C ILE A 540 14.52 2.29 29.84
N ILE A 541 14.04 2.08 31.08
CA ILE A 541 12.90 1.20 31.35
C ILE A 541 11.80 1.98 32.06
N THR A 542 10.59 1.92 31.49
CA THR A 542 9.40 2.69 31.91
C THR A 542 8.17 1.79 31.98
N ASP A 543 7.11 2.27 32.62
CA ASP A 543 5.76 1.68 32.51
C ASP A 543 4.97 2.15 31.27
N GLU A 544 5.52 3.14 30.57
CA GLU A 544 4.96 3.72 29.34
C GLU A 544 5.54 3.02 28.09
N PRO A 545 4.69 2.60 27.12
CA PRO A 545 5.09 1.77 25.98
C PRO A 545 5.90 2.46 24.86
N HIS A 546 5.78 3.77 24.68
CA HIS A 546 6.33 4.49 23.54
C HIS A 546 7.77 4.97 23.75
N GLY A 547 8.19 5.30 24.97
CA GLY A 547 9.52 5.84 25.23
C GLY A 547 9.69 7.28 24.74
N GLY A 548 10.87 7.64 24.24
CA GLY A 548 11.14 9.01 23.80
C GLY A 548 10.93 10.05 24.92
N TYR A 549 11.24 9.65 26.16
CA TYR A 549 10.91 10.40 27.38
C TYR A 549 11.33 11.89 27.32
N ASP A 550 12.46 12.22 26.70
CA ASP A 550 12.95 13.59 26.58
C ASP A 550 12.08 14.49 25.67
N ARG A 551 11.26 13.90 24.80
CA ARG A 551 10.32 14.62 23.91
C ARG A 551 9.00 14.94 24.59
N LEU A 552 8.66 14.21 25.67
CA LEU A 552 7.42 14.42 26.39
C LEU A 552 7.40 15.80 27.08
N SER A 553 6.22 16.41 27.13
CA SER A 553 6.01 17.62 27.94
C SER A 553 6.25 17.33 29.43
N ASP A 554 6.58 18.35 30.24
CA ASP A 554 6.79 18.20 31.68
C ASP A 554 5.60 17.50 32.38
N VAL A 555 4.37 17.78 31.91
CA VAL A 555 3.15 17.14 32.41
C VAL A 555 3.10 15.67 32.03
N ALA A 556 3.44 15.32 30.79
CA ALA A 556 3.47 13.92 30.35
C ALA A 556 4.59 13.14 31.05
N GLN A 557 5.79 13.71 31.17
CA GLN A 557 6.89 13.13 31.94
C GLN A 557 6.49 12.80 33.39
N SER A 558 5.76 13.71 34.06
CA SER A 558 5.31 13.49 35.43
C SER A 558 4.36 12.29 35.63
N LYS A 559 3.73 11.83 34.55
CA LYS A 559 2.83 10.67 34.57
C LYS A 559 3.54 9.35 34.28
N VAL A 560 4.76 9.40 33.75
CA VAL A 560 5.53 8.21 33.40
C VAL A 560 6.39 7.80 34.58
N ARG A 561 6.30 6.53 34.97
CA ARG A 561 7.16 5.97 36.00
C ARG A 561 8.43 5.43 35.35
N VAL A 562 9.51 6.19 35.47
CA VAL A 562 10.85 5.69 35.11
C VAL A 562 11.31 4.69 36.16
N LEU A 563 11.54 3.46 35.74
CA LEU A 563 11.96 2.34 36.60
C LEU A 563 13.49 2.17 36.61
N ALA A 564 14.15 2.50 35.49
CA ALA A 564 15.61 2.48 35.39
C ALA A 564 16.12 3.37 34.25
N GLY A 565 17.39 3.78 34.34
CA GLY A 565 18.14 4.42 33.24
C GLY A 565 18.07 5.95 33.19
N VAL A 566 17.40 6.59 34.17
CA VAL A 566 17.34 8.05 34.29
C VAL A 566 17.64 8.48 35.72
N GLU A 567 18.48 9.49 35.86
CA GLU A 567 18.72 10.24 37.09
C GLU A 567 18.15 11.65 36.97
N PHE A 568 17.59 12.18 38.06
CA PHE A 568 17.08 13.55 38.09
C PHE A 568 18.10 14.47 38.75
N THR A 569 18.44 15.55 38.05
CA THR A 569 19.26 16.62 38.63
C THR A 569 18.53 17.28 39.81
N ARG A 570 19.26 18.06 40.64
CA ARG A 570 18.66 18.87 41.73
C ARG A 570 17.54 19.82 41.25
N ARG A 571 17.53 20.17 39.96
CA ARG A 571 16.51 21.02 39.32
C ARG A 571 15.37 20.21 38.70
N GLY A 572 15.29 18.91 38.97
CA GLY A 572 14.27 18.02 38.42
C GLY A 572 14.45 17.63 36.95
N ARG A 573 15.55 18.05 36.29
CA ARG A 573 15.78 17.67 34.88
C ARG A 573 16.25 16.21 34.77
N PRO A 574 15.63 15.39 33.90
CA PRO A 574 16.05 14.02 33.66
C PRO A 574 17.42 13.98 32.94
N ARG A 575 18.23 12.98 33.28
CA ARG A 575 19.50 12.67 32.62
C ARG A 575 19.61 11.16 32.44
N PRO A 576 19.82 10.66 31.22
CA PRO A 576 19.99 9.23 31.01
C PRO A 576 21.34 8.76 31.57
N THR A 577 21.36 7.59 32.19
CA THR A 577 22.57 6.99 32.79
C THR A 577 23.16 5.86 31.95
N ALA A 578 22.33 5.16 31.17
CA ALA A 578 22.74 4.03 30.35
C ALA A 578 23.18 4.49 28.95
N VAL A 579 24.38 5.05 28.87
CA VAL A 579 24.97 5.61 27.65
C VAL A 579 26.26 4.87 27.30
N GLY A 580 26.42 4.47 26.04
CA GLY A 580 27.59 3.74 25.55
C GLY A 580 27.88 4.01 24.07
N PRO A 581 29.04 3.55 23.55
CA PRO A 581 29.43 3.74 22.15
C PRO A 581 28.40 3.16 21.18
N LEU A 582 28.32 3.67 19.95
CA LEU A 582 27.33 3.22 18.98
C LEU A 582 27.73 1.86 18.37
N CYS A 583 26.82 0.89 18.43
CA CYS A 583 26.85 -0.28 17.56
C CYS A 583 25.59 -0.30 16.70
N LEU A 584 25.77 -0.06 15.41
CA LEU A 584 24.70 0.11 14.43
C LEU A 584 24.77 -0.99 13.36
N SER A 585 23.69 -1.75 13.23
CA SER A 585 23.39 -2.48 12.00
C SER A 585 22.85 -1.49 10.96
N LYS A 586 23.42 -1.46 9.76
CA LYS A 586 22.95 -0.60 8.67
C LYS A 586 22.95 -1.35 7.34
N HIS A 587 22.10 -0.90 6.43
CA HIS A 587 22.17 -1.33 5.02
C HIS A 587 23.52 -0.94 4.43
N ASP A 588 24.03 -1.76 3.52
CA ASP A 588 25.19 -1.41 2.69
C ASP A 588 24.73 -0.47 1.56
N THR A 589 24.53 -1.02 0.36
CA THR A 589 24.04 -0.32 -0.83
C THR A 589 22.60 -0.69 -1.21
N ARG A 590 22.00 -1.66 -0.50
CA ARG A 590 20.65 -2.16 -0.80
C ARG A 590 19.58 -1.10 -0.48
N ASP A 591 18.59 -1.02 -1.36
CA ASP A 591 17.41 -0.19 -1.15
C ASP A 591 16.62 -0.65 0.10
N ARG A 592 16.22 0.28 0.95
CA ARG A 592 15.46 0.00 2.18
C ARG A 592 13.98 -0.28 1.89
N ARG A 593 13.49 0.16 0.74
CA ARG A 593 12.08 -0.03 0.33
C ARG A 593 11.72 -1.50 0.09
N VAL A 594 12.74 -2.35 -0.11
CA VAL A 594 12.57 -3.80 -0.31
C VAL A 594 12.76 -4.60 0.98
N ASP A 595 12.82 -3.96 2.15
CA ASP A 595 12.96 -4.65 3.44
C ASP A 595 11.77 -5.61 3.69
N ASP A 596 10.59 -5.27 3.21
CA ASP A 596 9.38 -6.11 3.34
C ASP A 596 9.43 -7.42 2.51
N ASP A 597 10.34 -7.54 1.55
CA ASP A 597 10.48 -8.73 0.71
C ASP A 597 11.16 -9.89 1.44
N PHE A 598 11.84 -9.60 2.55
CA PHE A 598 12.41 -10.65 3.36
C PHE A 598 11.34 -11.49 4.06
N MET A 599 11.44 -12.81 3.89
CA MET A 599 10.52 -13.76 4.53
C MET A 599 10.62 -13.80 6.07
N SER A 600 11.73 -13.32 6.64
CA SER A 600 11.96 -13.35 8.09
C SER A 600 13.04 -12.36 8.50
N PHE A 601 12.95 -11.88 9.74
CA PHE A 601 13.97 -11.04 10.36
C PHE A 601 15.38 -11.65 10.29
N LYS A 602 15.53 -12.97 10.46
CA LYS A 602 16.85 -13.63 10.39
C LYS A 602 17.52 -13.49 9.03
N LYS A 603 16.76 -13.56 7.93
CA LYS A 603 17.29 -13.34 6.58
C LYS A 603 17.63 -11.86 6.37
N PHE A 604 16.76 -10.96 6.84
CA PHE A 604 16.97 -9.52 6.81
C PHE A 604 18.25 -9.11 7.56
N ASN A 605 18.40 -9.51 8.83
CA ASN A 605 19.53 -9.14 9.68
C ASN A 605 20.88 -9.60 9.11
N ARG A 606 20.93 -10.76 8.44
CA ARG A 606 22.13 -11.26 7.75
C ARG A 606 22.56 -10.40 6.57
N SER A 607 21.68 -9.56 6.04
CA SER A 607 21.99 -8.66 4.94
C SER A 607 22.55 -7.31 5.39
N LEU A 608 22.54 -7.03 6.70
CA LEU A 608 23.02 -5.77 7.27
C LEU A 608 24.51 -5.83 7.57
N LEU A 609 25.17 -4.68 7.47
CA LEU A 609 26.52 -4.46 7.93
C LEU A 609 26.50 -3.99 9.39
N PHE A 610 27.28 -4.65 10.23
CA PHE A 610 27.39 -4.32 11.65
C PHE A 610 28.64 -3.47 11.91
N VAL A 611 28.46 -2.23 12.38
CA VAL A 611 29.55 -1.27 12.64
C VAL A 611 29.48 -0.82 14.10
N CYS A 612 30.57 -1.00 14.84
CA CYS A 612 30.70 -0.56 16.22
C CYS A 612 31.84 0.43 16.41
N GLU A 613 31.59 1.48 17.18
CA GLU A 613 32.62 2.33 17.75
C GLU A 613 33.42 1.60 18.83
N SER A 614 34.64 2.05 19.08
CA SER A 614 35.50 1.48 20.13
C SER A 614 35.04 1.94 21.52
N GLY A 615 35.11 1.03 22.50
CA GLY A 615 34.81 1.34 23.90
C GLY A 615 33.98 0.26 24.58
N GLU A 616 33.83 0.40 25.90
CA GLU A 616 32.95 -0.46 26.70
C GLU A 616 31.51 0.05 26.64
N GLY A 617 30.55 -0.88 26.61
CA GLY A 617 29.13 -0.54 26.58
C GLY A 617 28.66 0.09 27.90
N GLY A 618 27.68 1.00 27.81
CA GLY A 618 27.05 1.55 29.02
C GLY A 618 26.28 0.48 29.76
N VAL A 619 26.40 0.39 31.08
CA VAL A 619 25.73 -0.65 31.87
C VAL A 619 24.48 -0.09 32.55
N LEU A 620 23.33 -0.67 32.24
CA LEU A 620 22.08 -0.47 32.98
C LEU A 620 21.81 -1.70 33.85
N GLU A 621 22.08 -1.57 35.15
CA GLU A 621 21.75 -2.60 36.13
C GLU A 621 20.32 -2.41 36.65
N VAL A 622 19.53 -3.48 36.65
CA VAL A 622 18.15 -3.47 37.14
C VAL A 622 17.84 -4.67 38.02
N THR A 623 17.07 -4.45 39.08
CA THR A 623 16.54 -5.51 39.93
C THR A 623 15.04 -5.29 40.11
N PRO A 624 14.19 -5.89 39.25
CA PRO A 624 12.74 -5.75 39.37
C PRO A 624 12.25 -6.21 40.74
N ASN A 625 11.40 -5.43 41.38
CA ASN A 625 10.87 -5.74 42.72
C ASN A 625 9.34 -5.84 42.70
N THR A 626 8.72 -6.04 43.86
CA THR A 626 7.26 -6.18 44.00
C THR A 626 6.47 -4.94 43.60
N THR A 627 7.12 -3.78 43.48
CA THR A 627 6.47 -2.54 43.03
C THR A 627 6.49 -2.36 41.52
N TRP A 628 7.27 -3.15 40.78
CA TRP A 628 7.30 -3.10 39.32
C TRP A 628 6.02 -3.75 38.76
N PRO A 629 5.36 -3.09 37.78
CA PRO A 629 4.27 -3.72 37.03
C PRO A 629 4.70 -5.04 36.38
N ASP A 630 3.74 -5.91 36.06
CA ASP A 630 4.00 -7.18 35.38
C ASP A 630 4.47 -7.00 33.93
N VAL A 631 4.13 -5.87 33.31
CA VAL A 631 4.61 -5.49 31.99
C VAL A 631 5.21 -4.10 32.10
N VAL A 632 6.47 -3.99 31.69
CA VAL A 632 7.22 -2.73 31.58
C VAL A 632 7.90 -2.70 30.21
N TYR A 633 8.49 -1.59 29.83
CA TYR A 633 8.98 -1.38 28.47
C TYR A 633 10.41 -0.87 28.49
N TYR A 634 11.29 -1.50 27.70
CA TYR A 634 12.60 -0.93 27.41
C TYR A 634 12.50 -0.08 26.15
N ASN A 635 13.03 1.13 26.18
CA ASN A 635 12.94 2.06 25.06
C ASN A 635 14.15 3.00 25.00
N SER A 636 14.24 3.76 23.91
CA SER A 636 15.18 4.87 23.83
C SER A 636 14.68 6.07 24.64
N PHE A 637 15.60 6.76 25.31
CA PHE A 637 15.32 8.00 26.04
C PHE A 637 14.91 9.14 25.10
N THR A 638 15.42 9.16 23.88
CA THR A 638 15.30 10.30 22.95
C THR A 638 14.25 10.08 21.87
N HIS A 639 14.08 8.84 21.42
CA HIS A 639 13.20 8.49 20.31
C HIS A 639 12.12 7.54 20.80
N ALA A 640 10.88 7.77 20.37
CA ALA A 640 9.78 6.88 20.66
C ALA A 640 9.83 5.64 19.77
N ASN A 641 9.14 4.58 20.19
CA ASN A 641 8.87 3.36 19.44
C ASN A 641 10.13 2.67 18.90
N MET A 642 11.13 2.49 19.76
CA MET A 642 12.36 1.77 19.41
C MET A 642 12.49 0.43 20.11
N GLY A 643 11.86 0.22 21.25
CA GLY A 643 11.97 -1.00 22.05
C GLY A 643 10.62 -1.66 22.29
N TRP A 644 10.56 -2.56 23.26
CA TRP A 644 9.36 -3.39 23.46
C TRP A 644 9.23 -3.88 24.89
N LYS A 645 8.47 -4.95 25.08
CA LYS A 645 7.98 -5.42 26.38
C LYS A 645 9.03 -6.21 27.14
N ILE A 646 9.01 -5.99 28.45
CA ILE A 646 9.58 -6.85 29.46
C ILE A 646 8.43 -7.35 30.34
N HIS A 647 8.27 -8.67 30.38
CA HIS A 647 7.39 -9.35 31.32
C HIS A 647 8.14 -9.60 32.63
N VAL A 648 7.65 -9.02 33.72
CA VAL A 648 8.20 -9.19 35.05
C VAL A 648 7.41 -10.28 35.77
N VAL A 649 8.08 -11.39 36.08
CA VAL A 649 7.46 -12.60 36.64
C VAL A 649 8.00 -12.93 38.03
N ASP A 650 7.23 -13.64 38.84
CA ASP A 650 7.69 -14.09 40.17
C ASP A 650 8.46 -15.42 40.09
N ALA A 651 8.08 -16.24 39.11
CA ALA A 651 8.74 -17.50 38.78
C ALA A 651 8.69 -17.75 37.27
N TYR A 652 9.74 -18.37 36.74
CA TYR A 652 9.80 -18.79 35.35
C TYR A 652 8.96 -20.06 35.14
N SER A 653 7.64 -19.99 35.14
CA SER A 653 6.77 -21.12 34.76
C SER A 653 6.06 -20.82 33.45
N ARG A 654 6.40 -21.54 32.37
CA ARG A 654 5.49 -21.64 31.23
C ARG A 654 4.34 -22.53 31.69
N SER A 655 3.15 -21.97 31.89
CA SER A 655 1.99 -22.82 32.15
C SER A 655 1.70 -23.63 30.89
N GLU A 656 1.95 -24.94 30.91
CA GLU A 656 1.47 -25.90 29.89
C GLU A 656 -0.07 -25.96 29.82
N ALA A 657 -0.78 -25.17 30.63
CA ALA A 657 -2.22 -25.22 30.82
C ALA A 657 -3.06 -24.71 29.62
N ILE A 658 -2.48 -24.15 28.57
CA ILE A 658 -3.24 -23.69 27.39
C ILE A 658 -3.28 -24.74 26.26
N LEU A 659 -2.34 -25.70 26.20
CA LEU A 659 -2.39 -26.77 25.19
C LEU A 659 -3.31 -27.95 25.58
N HIS A 660 -3.61 -28.14 26.87
CA HIS A 660 -4.47 -29.24 27.33
C HIS A 660 -5.97 -28.89 27.45
N ASN A 661 -6.34 -27.61 27.47
CA ASN A 661 -7.75 -27.20 27.56
C ASN A 661 -8.49 -27.16 26.21
N LEU A 662 -7.78 -27.11 25.08
CA LEU A 662 -8.39 -27.28 23.76
C LEU A 662 -8.63 -28.75 23.37
N SER A 663 -7.87 -29.70 23.96
CA SER A 663 -8.08 -31.12 23.71
C SER A 663 -9.27 -31.69 24.50
N ARG A 664 -9.56 -31.16 25.70
CA ARG A 664 -10.67 -31.64 26.53
C ARG A 664 -12.05 -31.09 26.13
N THR A 665 -12.12 -29.88 25.58
CA THR A 665 -13.40 -29.33 25.07
C THR A 665 -13.86 -30.02 23.79
N VAL A 666 -12.93 -30.44 22.90
CA VAL A 666 -13.29 -31.21 21.69
C VAL A 666 -13.81 -32.61 22.03
N ILE A 667 -13.28 -33.25 23.09
CA ILE A 667 -13.74 -34.60 23.50
C ILE A 667 -15.11 -34.54 24.19
N ILE A 668 -15.41 -33.49 24.97
CA ILE A 668 -16.71 -33.37 25.65
C ILE A 668 -17.84 -33.04 24.66
N VAL A 669 -17.58 -32.23 23.63
CA VAL A 669 -18.58 -31.94 22.57
C VAL A 669 -18.82 -33.18 21.69
N ALA A 670 -17.79 -33.98 21.39
CA ALA A 670 -17.95 -35.20 20.60
C ALA A 670 -18.73 -36.32 21.32
N ILE A 671 -18.72 -36.35 22.66
CA ILE A 671 -19.48 -37.33 23.45
C ILE A 671 -20.94 -36.89 23.62
N ILE A 672 -21.21 -35.59 23.72
CA ILE A 672 -22.59 -35.07 23.83
C ILE A 672 -23.34 -35.20 22.50
N PHE A 673 -22.66 -35.07 21.35
CA PHE A 673 -23.27 -35.30 20.03
C PHE A 673 -23.48 -36.78 19.66
N ARG A 674 -23.02 -37.74 20.47
CA ARG A 674 -23.35 -39.17 20.30
C ARG A 674 -24.49 -39.65 21.21
N LEU A 675 -24.98 -38.80 22.10
CA LEU A 675 -26.02 -39.11 23.09
C LEU A 675 -27.28 -38.25 22.94
N LEU A 676 -27.36 -37.42 21.88
CA LEU A 676 -28.55 -36.66 21.49
C LEU A 676 -29.08 -37.15 20.14
#